data_AF-A0A4S4LPW4-F1
#
_entry.id   AF-A0A4S4LPW4-F1
#
_cell.length_a   1.000
_cell.length_b   1.000
_cell.length_c   1.000
_cell.angle_alpha   90.00
_cell.angle_beta   90.00
_cell.angle_gamma   90.00
#
_symmetry.space_group_name_H-M   'P 1'
#
loop_
_entity.id
_entity.type
_entity.pdbx_description
1 polymer ?
#
loop_
_entity_poly.entity_id
_entity_poly.type
_entity_poly.pdbx_seq_one_letter_code
_entity_poly.pdbx_strand_id
1 'polypeptide(L)'
;MSHNRLLKGKGSLYDRHMDYSSPGHLRRDGGACISPNPASTLTDRLNIALNSSGEGSILSLCQNTQYLIQAPILFAAPNQEISTVGYPTGVERAVLIVNGPVSNGQGHTTAVDGTCANCNGVKLRNIQVARNCYREIMNVPLIFHSQINGTRGGASPTGGGANIEMGGANSGQLIEYVHSFDPRSWSCLHIAEGSLNCNNVTVQNNDIGPCGTDAFQEWADGISVSCRSAIVRNNMINNPTDGGIVLFGSPGTLVENNTIWVMNNTLLGGINMVDVLPWGGDYSGTVVQNNTIIGGLATDSDSSKQTKGANVDDVIIKIGIAIGPRTWFGNEFGANRSSSGTARNNFLTGAFGYGVAITSANNFTVENISLLGNTSFIGSRGPNCSSTDTTPSPAPFVVDPTNVTSSTLQSSFQTISDGNGLTCILPPNGGDFWPYGGNPDTSPSSPSPSSPSPSPNNTSGGGLSGGAKAGLAVGVILGVLALAALTFFIRKRSLKRQALRGITVNIHIQHVLQYFEALLNDYVINHACKASDLQASDVPFSPSTTHVVTNVVHFLLTPCISTVSTMEAGKGYLGVTPPISISESNDREKEVTITLMEELRRQNTFEGEEEARTREIVLGRVAALVKNFVRRVSLARGLSEAAANAAGGKIFTFGSYRLGVHGPGSDIDTLCVVPKHVSREDFFEVFEVMLRETEGVTEVSGVPDAYVPIIKTKIQSIPIDFLMARLALSSIPEDLSLQDDNLLRNLDDRCIRSLGGSRVVDEILRLVPNVAVFRDSLRCIKLWAQSKFLLYFLGIRVQLLIQLFKGRAIYSNVNGFLGGVAWAMLVARICQLYPNAIAGAIVSRFFIIMYQWSWPQPVLLKQIEEGPLQVRVWNPRLYPGDRSHRMPIITPAYPAMCATHNVSASTQMIMTEEFKKGADIVDKVIVGTAAWSELFAKHDFFHKYRYYLQIIASTGDPDLQIKWSGTVESRLRQLVMKLEFVESLILAHPFIKGFEQVSYCLSEGEVRSVAQGDISEAIAKRKKEDTEGKEGASAVYSTTFYIGLAIEAKQAGAVGPRKLDISWPTTEFTKMVKSWDKFDETKMGIFVRHIKSSALPDYVFDAGERQPKPAIKKRPKPAKAADKSNNVSPDLPVSKKPRSSYGASLSEQPSMTISHVIKAAGDGFSSSAALTPVAPTPMNTYTAPSMKNAADVKSPHLPFGENVAVATGAVGQ
;
A
#
# COMPACT_ATOMS: atom_id res chain seq x y z
N MET A 1 13.87 -53.01 25.79
CA MET A 1 13.76 -54.48 25.67
C MET A 1 12.36 -54.92 26.09
N SER A 2 11.91 -56.14 25.72
CA SER A 2 10.99 -57.06 26.45
C SER A 2 10.17 -56.51 27.64
N HIS A 3 8.85 -56.71 27.81
CA HIS A 3 7.73 -57.44 27.14
C HIS A 3 6.44 -56.67 27.52
N ASN A 4 5.38 -56.47 26.72
CA ASN A 4 4.46 -57.38 26.00
C ASN A 4 3.43 -58.12 26.90
N ARG A 5 2.13 -58.09 26.51
CA ARG A 5 0.89 -58.47 27.25
C ARG A 5 0.46 -57.45 28.31
N LEU A 6 -0.84 -57.20 28.58
CA LEU A 6 -2.07 -57.97 28.30
C LEU A 6 -3.11 -57.25 27.42
N LEU A 7 -3.89 -58.05 26.67
CA LEU A 7 -5.10 -57.66 25.92
C LEU A 7 -6.33 -58.37 26.50
N LYS A 8 -7.50 -57.72 26.48
CA LYS A 8 -8.86 -58.29 26.27
C LYS A 8 -9.93 -57.19 26.42
N GLY A 9 -10.92 -57.03 25.53
CA GLY A 9 -11.17 -57.66 24.23
C GLY A 9 -11.79 -56.64 23.25
N LYS A 10 -11.39 -56.65 21.98
CA LYS A 10 -12.10 -57.31 20.86
C LYS A 10 -13.46 -56.66 20.50
N GLY A 11 -13.46 -55.81 19.47
CA GLY A 11 -14.64 -55.53 18.64
C GLY A 11 -14.69 -56.43 17.39
N SER A 12 -15.74 -56.30 16.57
CA SER A 12 -15.81 -56.92 15.23
C SER A 12 -16.98 -56.38 14.40
N LEU A 13 -16.71 -56.07 13.12
CA LEU A 13 -17.68 -55.98 12.00
C LEU A 13 -18.74 -54.84 12.10
N TYR A 14 -19.45 -54.45 11.03
CA TYR A 14 -19.48 -54.92 9.63
C TYR A 14 -19.41 -53.72 8.66
N ASP A 15 -18.74 -53.92 7.52
CA ASP A 15 -19.07 -53.24 6.27
C ASP A 15 -20.16 -54.07 5.55
N ARG A 16 -21.29 -53.45 5.18
CA ARG A 16 -22.29 -54.06 4.29
C ARG A 16 -23.30 -53.07 3.69
N HIS A 17 -23.37 -52.99 2.37
CA HIS A 17 -24.51 -52.46 1.62
C HIS A 17 -25.81 -53.23 1.89
N MET A 18 -26.95 -52.53 1.80
CA MET A 18 -28.19 -53.10 1.24
C MET A 18 -29.07 -51.99 0.63
N ASP A 19 -29.38 -52.12 -0.67
CA ASP A 19 -30.46 -51.40 -1.33
C ASP A 19 -31.84 -52.00 -0.98
N TYR A 20 -32.94 -51.25 -1.12
CA TYR A 20 -33.90 -51.50 -2.21
C TYR A 20 -35.05 -50.46 -2.33
N SER A 21 -35.60 -50.37 -3.55
CA SER A 21 -36.95 -49.88 -3.94
C SER A 21 -37.39 -48.45 -3.62
N SER A 22 -37.68 -47.69 -4.68
CA SER A 22 -38.55 -46.49 -4.67
C SER A 22 -40.04 -46.88 -4.75
N PRO A 23 -41.00 -45.94 -4.52
CA PRO A 23 -41.37 -45.03 -5.60
C PRO A 23 -41.68 -43.58 -5.20
N GLY A 24 -41.01 -42.65 -5.88
CA GLY A 24 -41.55 -41.37 -6.37
C GLY A 24 -42.23 -40.38 -5.41
N HIS A 25 -41.48 -39.35 -5.00
CA HIS A 25 -41.82 -37.97 -5.39
C HIS A 25 -40.54 -37.09 -5.48
N LEU A 26 -40.40 -36.41 -6.63
CA LEU A 26 -39.54 -35.26 -6.94
C LEU A 26 -38.21 -35.07 -6.15
N ARG A 27 -37.10 -35.58 -6.71
CA ARG A 27 -35.77 -34.98 -6.52
C ARG A 27 -35.24 -34.41 -7.84
N ARG A 28 -35.27 -33.07 -7.90
CA ARG A 28 -34.55 -32.15 -8.80
C ARG A 28 -34.17 -30.95 -7.92
N ASP A 29 -33.04 -30.28 -8.04
CA ASP A 29 -31.86 -30.49 -8.90
C ASP A 29 -30.58 -30.43 -8.05
N GLY A 30 -29.44 -30.83 -8.61
CA GLY A 30 -28.12 -30.63 -8.00
C GLY A 30 -27.44 -29.36 -8.52
N GLY A 31 -26.81 -28.58 -7.63
CA GLY A 31 -25.79 -27.59 -8.00
C GLY A 31 -26.26 -26.19 -8.45
N ALA A 32 -27.52 -25.82 -8.26
CA ALA A 32 -28.03 -24.48 -8.59
C ALA A 32 -27.95 -23.51 -7.38
N CYS A 33 -27.18 -22.43 -7.51
CA CYS A 33 -27.21 -21.28 -6.60
C CYS A 33 -28.02 -20.11 -7.21
N ILE A 34 -28.56 -19.22 -6.38
CA ILE A 34 -29.38 -18.09 -6.88
C ILE A 34 -28.47 -17.02 -7.49
N SER A 35 -28.61 -16.80 -8.79
CA SER A 35 -27.87 -15.76 -9.52
C SER A 35 -28.19 -14.34 -9.01
N PRO A 36 -27.18 -13.48 -8.78
CA PRO A 36 -27.39 -12.08 -8.38
C PRO A 36 -28.11 -11.27 -9.47
N ASN A 37 -28.11 -11.75 -10.72
CA ASN A 37 -28.71 -11.07 -11.86
C ASN A 37 -30.12 -11.59 -12.19
N PRO A 38 -31.07 -10.70 -12.58
CA PRO A 38 -30.95 -9.23 -12.57
C PRO A 38 -30.97 -8.66 -11.14
N ALA A 39 -30.15 -7.64 -10.91
CA ALA A 39 -30.00 -7.02 -9.58
C ALA A 39 -31.28 -6.29 -9.11
N SER A 40 -32.07 -5.76 -10.05
CA SER A 40 -33.30 -5.00 -9.78
C SER A 40 -34.42 -5.78 -9.10
N THR A 41 -34.35 -7.12 -9.11
CA THR A 41 -35.29 -8.01 -8.42
C THR A 41 -34.53 -9.02 -7.55
N LEU A 42 -33.37 -8.64 -7.00
CA LEU A 42 -32.51 -9.57 -6.28
C LEU A 42 -33.09 -9.94 -4.91
N THR A 43 -33.31 -8.96 -4.03
CA THR A 43 -33.92 -9.18 -2.71
C THR A 43 -35.26 -9.90 -2.84
N ASP A 44 -36.12 -9.47 -3.78
CA ASP A 44 -37.42 -10.10 -4.01
C ASP A 44 -37.28 -11.58 -4.33
N ARG A 45 -36.33 -11.98 -5.19
CA ARG A 45 -36.09 -13.40 -5.52
C ARG A 45 -35.53 -14.20 -4.35
N LEU A 46 -34.72 -13.59 -3.48
CA LEU A 46 -34.19 -14.25 -2.28
C LEU A 46 -35.29 -14.48 -1.23
N ASN A 47 -36.13 -13.47 -0.99
CA ASN A 47 -37.27 -13.56 -0.08
C ASN A 47 -38.41 -14.42 -0.63
N ILE A 48 -38.69 -14.37 -1.94
CA ILE A 48 -39.64 -15.29 -2.60
C ILE A 48 -39.13 -16.72 -2.52
N ALA A 49 -37.82 -16.97 -2.68
CA ALA A 49 -37.26 -18.31 -2.51
C ALA A 49 -37.53 -18.82 -1.08
N LEU A 50 -37.12 -18.10 -0.03
CA LEU A 50 -37.36 -18.49 1.37
C LEU A 50 -38.85 -18.63 1.73
N ASN A 51 -39.72 -17.74 1.23
CA ASN A 51 -41.15 -17.73 1.56
C ASN A 51 -41.98 -18.74 0.74
N SER A 52 -41.44 -19.26 -0.37
CA SER A 52 -42.06 -20.35 -1.15
C SER A 52 -41.46 -21.73 -0.86
N SER A 53 -40.29 -21.78 -0.20
CA SER A 53 -39.68 -23.03 0.25
C SER A 53 -40.12 -23.38 1.68
N GLY A 54 -40.39 -24.67 1.92
CA GLY A 54 -40.90 -25.14 3.21
C GLY A 54 -39.85 -25.16 4.33
N GLU A 55 -40.21 -25.79 5.44
CA GLU A 55 -39.29 -26.11 6.54
C GLU A 55 -38.04 -26.86 6.05
N GLY A 56 -36.88 -26.51 6.61
CA GLY A 56 -35.61 -27.19 6.32
C GLY A 56 -34.95 -26.85 4.96
N SER A 57 -35.51 -25.91 4.20
CA SER A 57 -34.96 -25.52 2.89
C SER A 57 -33.68 -24.67 2.96
N ILE A 58 -32.77 -24.85 2.02
CA ILE A 58 -31.48 -24.13 1.95
C ILE A 58 -31.49 -23.09 0.82
N LEU A 59 -31.41 -21.81 1.17
CA LEU A 59 -31.16 -20.69 0.26
C LEU A 59 -29.68 -20.68 -0.15
N SER A 60 -29.38 -21.38 -1.25
CA SER A 60 -28.03 -21.56 -1.77
C SER A 60 -27.50 -20.32 -2.50
N LEU A 61 -26.55 -19.62 -1.88
CA LEU A 61 -25.82 -18.48 -2.47
C LEU A 61 -24.58 -18.94 -3.24
N CYS A 62 -24.21 -18.21 -4.29
CA CYS A 62 -23.07 -18.52 -5.14
C CYS A 62 -21.73 -18.09 -4.50
N GLN A 63 -20.68 -18.90 -4.64
CA GLN A 63 -19.33 -18.54 -4.20
C GLN A 63 -18.81 -17.29 -4.92
N ASN A 64 -17.90 -16.55 -4.28
CA ASN A 64 -17.24 -15.35 -4.83
C ASN A 64 -18.22 -14.29 -5.40
N THR A 65 -19.45 -14.25 -4.88
CA THR A 65 -20.55 -13.46 -5.45
C THR A 65 -21.08 -12.44 -4.44
N GLN A 66 -21.28 -11.21 -4.92
CA GLN A 66 -21.90 -10.12 -4.15
C GLN A 66 -23.41 -10.05 -4.40
N TYR A 67 -24.17 -9.81 -3.34
CA TYR A 67 -25.63 -9.69 -3.34
C TYR A 67 -26.03 -8.30 -2.83
N LEU A 68 -26.26 -7.35 -3.75
CA LEU A 68 -26.61 -5.95 -3.48
C LEU A 68 -28.08 -5.79 -3.02
N ILE A 69 -28.40 -6.26 -1.83
CA ILE A 69 -29.77 -6.32 -1.30
C ILE A 69 -30.35 -4.93 -0.97
N GLN A 70 -31.61 -4.73 -1.37
CA GLN A 70 -32.36 -3.46 -1.21
C GLN A 70 -33.24 -3.42 0.04
N ALA A 71 -33.63 -4.57 0.57
CA ALA A 71 -34.26 -4.76 1.88
C ALA A 71 -33.68 -6.05 2.53
N PRO A 72 -33.96 -6.32 3.83
CA PRO A 72 -33.43 -7.49 4.52
C PRO A 72 -33.85 -8.81 3.86
N ILE A 73 -33.01 -9.84 3.99
CA ILE A 73 -33.38 -11.22 3.70
C ILE A 73 -34.10 -11.80 4.92
N LEU A 74 -35.36 -12.21 4.75
CA LEU A 74 -36.21 -12.71 5.84
C LEU A 74 -36.28 -14.23 5.79
N PHE A 75 -35.89 -14.91 6.88
CA PHE A 75 -36.30 -16.31 7.08
C PHE A 75 -37.83 -16.39 7.24
N ALA A 76 -38.44 -17.47 6.76
CA ALA A 76 -39.90 -17.60 6.66
C ALA A 76 -40.47 -18.88 7.30
N ALA A 77 -39.66 -19.91 7.51
CA ALA A 77 -40.08 -21.19 8.10
C ALA A 77 -39.00 -21.80 9.02
N PRO A 78 -39.34 -22.81 9.85
CA PRO A 78 -38.38 -23.47 10.71
C PRO A 78 -37.26 -24.17 9.94
N ASN A 79 -36.13 -24.39 10.62
CA ASN A 79 -34.97 -25.16 10.16
C ASN A 79 -34.34 -24.72 8.82
N GLN A 80 -34.82 -23.63 8.22
CA GLN A 80 -34.30 -23.04 6.99
C GLN A 80 -32.85 -22.59 7.17
N GLU A 81 -32.11 -22.56 6.07
CA GLU A 81 -30.71 -22.18 6.06
C GLU A 81 -30.41 -21.16 4.95
N ILE A 82 -29.59 -20.16 5.24
CA ILE A 82 -28.95 -19.29 4.25
C ILE A 82 -27.45 -19.62 4.27
N SER A 83 -26.92 -20.12 3.15
CA SER A 83 -25.53 -20.54 3.07
C SER A 83 -24.92 -20.46 1.68
N THR A 84 -23.61 -20.27 1.62
CA THR A 84 -22.87 -20.35 0.35
C THR A 84 -22.68 -21.81 -0.07
N VAL A 85 -22.94 -22.13 -1.33
CA VAL A 85 -22.74 -23.47 -1.90
C VAL A 85 -21.31 -23.98 -1.61
N GLY A 86 -21.23 -25.20 -1.08
CA GLY A 86 -19.96 -25.84 -0.73
C GLY A 86 -19.36 -25.42 0.61
N TYR A 87 -20.03 -24.56 1.40
CA TYR A 87 -19.62 -24.13 2.74
C TYR A 87 -18.15 -23.65 2.85
N PRO A 88 -17.68 -22.73 1.98
CA PRO A 88 -16.34 -22.16 2.12
C PRO A 88 -16.20 -21.40 3.46
N THR A 89 -15.02 -21.44 4.05
CA THR A 89 -14.67 -20.67 5.26
C THR A 89 -13.81 -19.44 4.97
N GLY A 90 -13.22 -19.34 3.77
CA GLY A 90 -12.37 -18.24 3.33
C GLY A 90 -13.14 -17.06 2.74
N VAL A 91 -12.55 -16.41 1.73
CA VAL A 91 -13.15 -15.25 1.02
C VAL A 91 -14.12 -15.64 -0.08
N GLU A 92 -14.24 -16.93 -0.36
CA GLU A 92 -15.12 -17.51 -1.38
C GLU A 92 -16.58 -17.53 -0.90
N ARG A 93 -16.82 -17.27 0.40
CA ARG A 93 -18.13 -17.00 1.01
C ARG A 93 -18.86 -15.90 0.24
N ALA A 94 -20.13 -16.13 -0.10
CA ALA A 94 -21.01 -15.13 -0.71
C ALA A 94 -21.14 -13.89 0.19
N VAL A 95 -21.18 -12.69 -0.39
CA VAL A 95 -21.29 -11.44 0.37
C VAL A 95 -22.68 -10.84 0.22
N LEU A 96 -23.41 -10.72 1.34
CA LEU A 96 -24.63 -9.93 1.42
C LEU A 96 -24.25 -8.47 1.69
N ILE A 97 -24.67 -7.57 0.80
CA ILE A 97 -24.29 -6.16 0.83
C ILE A 97 -25.53 -5.31 1.05
N VAL A 98 -25.63 -4.71 2.24
CA VAL A 98 -26.71 -3.78 2.63
C VAL A 98 -26.63 -2.53 1.75
N ASN A 99 -27.47 -2.50 0.72
CA ASN A 99 -27.47 -1.48 -0.33
C ASN A 99 -28.83 -0.78 -0.50
N GLY A 100 -29.77 -0.98 0.43
CA GLY A 100 -31.06 -0.31 0.41
C GLY A 100 -30.99 1.19 0.75
N PRO A 101 -32.10 1.92 0.55
CA PRO A 101 -32.19 3.34 0.81
C PRO A 101 -32.07 3.69 2.31
N VAL A 102 -31.60 4.90 2.57
CA VAL A 102 -31.59 5.57 3.88
C VAL A 102 -32.09 7.00 3.66
N SER A 103 -32.93 7.50 4.56
CA SER A 103 -33.47 8.86 4.54
C SER A 103 -33.58 9.39 5.97
N ASN A 104 -33.13 10.62 6.20
CA ASN A 104 -33.20 11.29 7.51
C ASN A 104 -32.66 10.44 8.70
N GLY A 105 -31.61 9.66 8.47
CA GLY A 105 -31.01 8.79 9.49
C GLY A 105 -31.79 7.51 9.80
N GLN A 106 -32.75 7.10 8.96
CA GLN A 106 -33.52 5.85 9.09
C GLN A 106 -33.50 5.08 7.76
N GLY A 107 -33.46 3.75 7.78
CA GLY A 107 -33.52 2.96 6.54
C GLY A 107 -33.12 1.50 6.68
N HIS A 108 -32.73 0.89 5.56
CA HIS A 108 -32.26 -0.50 5.53
C HIS A 108 -30.88 -0.62 6.21
N THR A 109 -30.80 -1.36 7.32
CA THR A 109 -29.56 -1.63 8.06
C THR A 109 -29.24 -3.12 8.14
N THR A 110 -30.26 -3.96 8.33
CA THR A 110 -30.15 -5.41 8.54
C THR A 110 -30.10 -6.21 7.23
N ALA A 111 -29.06 -7.02 7.04
CA ALA A 111 -28.93 -7.87 5.85
C ALA A 111 -29.76 -9.15 5.93
N VAL A 112 -29.83 -9.76 7.12
CA VAL A 112 -30.52 -11.03 7.40
C VAL A 112 -31.30 -10.91 8.69
N ASP A 113 -32.56 -11.33 8.66
CA ASP A 113 -33.49 -11.32 9.79
C ASP A 113 -34.07 -12.73 10.01
N GLY A 114 -33.74 -13.32 11.16
CA GLY A 114 -34.26 -14.59 11.68
C GLY A 114 -35.24 -14.43 12.85
N THR A 115 -35.72 -13.21 13.13
CA THR A 115 -36.61 -12.94 14.28
C THR A 115 -38.07 -13.35 14.05
N CYS A 116 -38.40 -13.86 12.85
CA CYS A 116 -39.77 -14.20 12.44
C CYS A 116 -40.49 -15.14 13.42
N ALA A 117 -41.82 -15.06 13.48
CA ALA A 117 -42.64 -15.76 14.49
C ALA A 117 -42.61 -17.31 14.43
N ASN A 118 -41.98 -17.91 13.42
CA ASN A 118 -41.75 -19.36 13.35
C ASN A 118 -40.40 -19.70 12.70
N CYS A 119 -39.34 -18.98 13.09
CA CYS A 119 -37.96 -19.17 12.65
C CYS A 119 -37.17 -20.07 13.63
N ASN A 120 -37.79 -21.10 14.20
CA ASN A 120 -37.11 -22.05 15.08
C ASN A 120 -36.04 -22.86 14.31
N GLY A 121 -34.85 -23.02 14.88
CA GLY A 121 -33.78 -23.84 14.29
C GLY A 121 -33.13 -23.29 13.00
N VAL A 122 -33.42 -22.05 12.58
CA VAL A 122 -32.85 -21.48 11.34
C VAL A 122 -31.34 -21.21 11.45
N LYS A 123 -30.65 -21.24 10.31
CA LYS A 123 -29.18 -21.31 10.24
C LYS A 123 -28.61 -20.29 9.27
N LEU A 124 -27.67 -19.47 9.73
CA LEU A 124 -26.88 -18.58 8.90
C LEU A 124 -25.43 -19.10 8.86
N ARG A 125 -24.98 -19.56 7.70
CA ARG A 125 -23.71 -20.30 7.58
C ARG A 125 -22.83 -19.82 6.44
N ASN A 126 -21.52 -19.69 6.68
CA ASN A 126 -20.54 -19.59 5.59
C ASN A 126 -20.85 -18.44 4.59
N ILE A 127 -21.15 -17.24 5.08
CA ILE A 127 -21.38 -16.03 4.28
C ILE A 127 -20.58 -14.83 4.83
N GLN A 128 -20.54 -13.73 4.10
CA GLN A 128 -20.04 -12.43 4.56
C GLN A 128 -21.18 -11.41 4.54
N VAL A 129 -21.18 -10.43 5.46
CA VAL A 129 -22.21 -9.39 5.61
C VAL A 129 -21.55 -8.04 5.82
N ALA A 130 -21.87 -7.06 4.96
CA ALA A 130 -21.32 -5.70 5.01
C ALA A 130 -22.28 -4.66 4.41
N ARG A 131 -21.96 -3.36 4.53
CA ARG A 131 -22.66 -2.29 3.80
C ARG A 131 -22.10 -2.10 2.38
N ASN A 132 -22.73 -1.21 1.60
CA ASN A 132 -22.33 -0.89 0.22
C ASN A 132 -20.84 -0.48 0.06
N CYS A 133 -20.01 -1.42 -0.33
CA CYS A 133 -18.63 -1.22 -0.79
C CYS A 133 -18.50 -1.44 -2.31
N TYR A 134 -18.97 -0.46 -3.09
CA TYR A 134 -18.86 -0.42 -4.56
C TYR A 134 -17.40 -0.27 -5.08
N ARG A 135 -16.39 -0.78 -4.35
CA ARG A 135 -14.97 -0.65 -4.72
C ARG A 135 -14.00 -1.72 -4.18
N GLU A 136 -14.37 -2.57 -3.22
CA GLU A 136 -13.37 -3.35 -2.44
C GLU A 136 -13.61 -4.87 -2.34
N ILE A 137 -14.55 -5.45 -3.10
CA ILE A 137 -14.84 -6.90 -3.03
C ILE A 137 -14.58 -7.60 -4.38
N MET A 138 -13.31 -7.59 -4.81
CA MET A 138 -12.76 -8.60 -5.73
C MET A 138 -11.31 -8.95 -5.35
N ASN A 139 -11.10 -10.18 -4.87
CA ASN A 139 -9.84 -10.92 -4.78
C ASN A 139 -8.69 -10.36 -3.88
N VAL A 140 -8.96 -10.20 -2.58
CA VAL A 140 -7.91 -10.18 -1.54
C VAL A 140 -8.32 -11.11 -0.37
N PRO A 141 -7.44 -11.99 0.15
CA PRO A 141 -7.74 -12.82 1.33
C PRO A 141 -7.97 -12.01 2.62
N LEU A 142 -8.83 -12.52 3.51
CA LEU A 142 -9.17 -11.92 4.80
C LEU A 142 -7.99 -11.96 5.81
N ILE A 143 -7.09 -10.98 5.72
CA ILE A 143 -6.09 -10.69 6.78
C ILE A 143 -6.00 -9.17 6.98
N PHE A 144 -6.78 -8.67 7.95
CA PHE A 144 -6.71 -7.34 8.59
C PHE A 144 -6.73 -6.09 7.70
N HIS A 145 -7.78 -5.26 7.89
CA HIS A 145 -7.74 -3.84 7.53
C HIS A 145 -7.21 -2.99 8.69
N SER A 146 -6.55 -1.89 8.34
CA SER A 146 -6.38 -0.67 9.16
C SER A 146 -6.79 0.49 8.26
N GLN A 147 -7.44 1.52 8.81
CA GLN A 147 -8.40 2.36 8.07
C GLN A 147 -9.66 1.61 7.66
N ILE A 148 -10.33 1.12 8.71
CA ILE A 148 -11.77 1.05 8.75
C ILE A 148 -12.27 2.50 8.63
N ASN A 149 -12.60 2.97 7.42
CA ASN A 149 -13.37 4.21 7.29
C ASN A 149 -14.81 3.90 7.68
N GLY A 150 -15.04 3.75 9.00
CA GLY A 150 -16.27 3.25 9.58
C GLY A 150 -17.49 3.96 9.00
N THR A 151 -18.44 3.17 8.55
CA THR A 151 -19.15 3.49 7.30
C THR A 151 -20.40 4.34 7.41
N ARG A 152 -20.41 5.09 8.51
CA ARG A 152 -20.97 6.41 8.66
C ARG A 152 -20.38 7.39 7.66
N GLY A 153 -19.06 7.36 7.43
CA GLY A 153 -18.38 8.38 6.63
C GLY A 153 -18.54 9.80 7.22
N GLY A 154 -18.72 9.90 8.55
CA GLY A 154 -19.07 11.13 9.26
C GLY A 154 -20.58 11.41 9.38
N ALA A 155 -21.46 10.46 9.04
CA ALA A 155 -22.91 10.56 9.23
C ALA A 155 -23.42 9.60 10.33
N SER A 156 -24.10 10.14 11.34
CA SER A 156 -24.57 9.47 12.57
C SER A 156 -25.28 8.11 12.36
N PRO A 157 -25.34 7.26 13.42
CA PRO A 157 -26.07 6.00 13.43
C PRO A 157 -27.39 6.01 12.64
N THR A 158 -27.50 5.12 11.64
CA THR A 158 -28.78 4.90 10.96
C THR A 158 -29.66 4.06 11.87
N GLY A 159 -30.82 4.59 12.26
CA GLY A 159 -31.82 3.84 13.02
C GLY A 159 -32.33 2.63 12.24
N GLY A 160 -32.37 1.49 12.94
CA GLY A 160 -32.66 0.17 12.39
C GLY A 160 -32.06 -0.92 13.29
N GLY A 161 -32.10 -2.17 12.83
CA GLY A 161 -31.43 -3.29 13.49
C GLY A 161 -29.94 -3.39 13.15
N ALA A 162 -29.27 -4.33 13.81
CA ALA A 162 -27.93 -4.80 13.50
C ALA A 162 -27.79 -5.33 12.06
N ASN A 163 -26.55 -5.52 11.59
CA ASN A 163 -26.30 -6.15 10.27
C ASN A 163 -26.93 -7.55 10.14
N ILE A 164 -27.01 -8.29 11.25
CA ILE A 164 -27.67 -9.60 11.37
C ILE A 164 -28.56 -9.53 12.61
N GLU A 165 -29.87 -9.75 12.43
CA GLU A 165 -30.85 -9.84 13.51
C GLU A 165 -31.35 -11.28 13.61
N MET A 166 -31.17 -11.93 14.76
CA MET A 166 -31.55 -13.32 15.00
C MET A 166 -32.19 -13.43 16.39
N GLY A 167 -32.63 -14.63 16.78
CA GLY A 167 -33.41 -14.83 18.01
C GLY A 167 -34.88 -14.47 17.80
N GLY A 168 -35.39 -13.49 18.53
CA GLY A 168 -36.82 -13.18 18.54
C GLY A 168 -37.62 -14.24 19.30
N ALA A 169 -38.81 -14.59 18.82
CA ALA A 169 -39.70 -15.55 19.47
C ALA A 169 -39.32 -17.04 19.22
N ASN A 170 -38.02 -17.33 19.12
CA ASN A 170 -37.50 -18.59 18.55
C ASN A 170 -36.48 -19.29 19.45
N SER A 171 -36.30 -20.58 19.19
CA SER A 171 -35.33 -21.45 19.86
C SER A 171 -34.37 -22.12 18.87
N GLY A 172 -33.13 -22.38 19.29
CA GLY A 172 -32.21 -23.30 18.62
C GLY A 172 -31.54 -22.80 17.32
N GLN A 173 -31.55 -21.49 17.07
CA GLN A 173 -30.93 -20.91 15.87
C GLN A 173 -29.38 -20.98 15.90
N LEU A 174 -28.75 -20.94 14.74
CA LEU A 174 -27.30 -21.11 14.58
C LEU A 174 -26.69 -20.09 13.62
N ILE A 175 -25.65 -19.38 14.05
CA ILE A 175 -24.83 -18.49 13.24
C ILE A 175 -23.38 -19.02 13.29
N GLU A 176 -22.85 -19.56 12.19
CA GLU A 176 -21.45 -20.02 12.15
C GLU A 176 -20.69 -19.83 10.82
N TYR A 177 -19.38 -19.60 10.93
CA TYR A 177 -18.51 -19.25 9.80
C TYR A 177 -19.00 -18.04 9.00
N VAL A 178 -19.73 -17.12 9.64
CA VAL A 178 -20.11 -15.83 9.07
C VAL A 178 -18.99 -14.81 9.30
N HIS A 179 -18.73 -13.94 8.33
CA HIS A 179 -18.00 -12.70 8.56
C HIS A 179 -18.96 -11.51 8.55
N SER A 180 -19.31 -10.96 9.71
CA SER A 180 -20.16 -9.75 9.77
C SER A 180 -19.31 -8.54 10.14
N PHE A 181 -19.30 -7.52 9.29
CA PHE A 181 -18.52 -6.32 9.49
C PHE A 181 -19.25 -5.07 9.02
N ASP A 182 -18.79 -3.92 9.47
CA ASP A 182 -19.07 -2.63 8.86
C ASP A 182 -20.57 -2.25 8.85
N PRO A 183 -21.21 -2.12 10.04
CA PRO A 183 -22.65 -1.96 10.17
C PRO A 183 -23.11 -0.51 9.97
N ARG A 184 -24.26 -0.34 9.31
CA ARG A 184 -24.93 0.97 9.19
C ARG A 184 -25.49 1.49 10.52
N SER A 185 -25.84 0.58 11.44
CA SER A 185 -26.52 0.87 12.70
C SER A 185 -25.60 0.68 13.91
N TRP A 186 -26.08 0.04 14.98
CA TRP A 186 -25.45 -0.06 16.29
C TRP A 186 -24.74 -1.40 16.59
N SER A 187 -24.89 -2.44 15.76
CA SER A 187 -24.24 -3.75 16.00
C SER A 187 -23.94 -4.52 14.70
N CYS A 188 -22.86 -5.30 14.70
CA CYS A 188 -22.54 -6.27 13.65
C CYS A 188 -23.41 -7.54 13.70
N LEU A 189 -23.89 -7.95 14.87
CA LEU A 189 -24.70 -9.16 15.06
C LEU A 189 -25.49 -9.05 16.37
N HIS A 190 -26.82 -9.10 16.29
CA HIS A 190 -27.71 -9.08 17.45
C HIS A 190 -28.58 -10.33 17.55
N ILE A 191 -28.68 -10.89 18.75
CA ILE A 191 -29.63 -11.94 19.12
C ILE A 191 -30.72 -11.33 20.04
N ALA A 192 -31.84 -10.92 19.44
CA ALA A 192 -32.94 -10.23 20.10
C ALA A 192 -33.77 -11.14 21.02
N GLU A 193 -34.32 -10.58 22.10
CA GLU A 193 -35.12 -11.29 23.11
C GLU A 193 -36.51 -11.77 22.63
N GLY A 194 -37.05 -11.14 21.59
CA GLY A 194 -38.44 -11.29 21.18
C GLY A 194 -39.41 -10.76 22.23
N SER A 195 -40.28 -11.63 22.75
CA SER A 195 -41.16 -11.34 23.89
C SER A 195 -40.61 -11.95 25.18
N LEU A 196 -39.31 -11.73 25.44
CA LEU A 196 -38.54 -12.40 26.50
C LEU A 196 -38.64 -13.94 26.40
N ASN A 197 -38.54 -14.46 25.17
CA ASN A 197 -38.72 -15.88 24.87
C ASN A 197 -37.67 -16.47 23.89
N CYS A 198 -36.67 -15.69 23.46
CA CYS A 198 -35.49 -16.23 22.78
C CYS A 198 -34.74 -17.25 23.66
N ASN A 199 -34.37 -18.40 23.10
CA ASN A 199 -33.68 -19.47 23.83
C ASN A 199 -32.67 -20.27 22.98
N ASN A 200 -31.55 -20.69 23.58
CA ASN A 200 -30.62 -21.69 23.01
C ASN A 200 -30.10 -21.34 21.60
N VAL A 201 -29.79 -20.07 21.35
CA VAL A 201 -29.16 -19.61 20.10
C VAL A 201 -27.64 -19.79 20.17
N THR A 202 -27.02 -20.30 19.11
CA THR A 202 -25.57 -20.53 19.03
C THR A 202 -24.91 -19.59 18.03
N VAL A 203 -23.92 -18.82 18.47
CA VAL A 203 -23.05 -17.96 17.67
C VAL A 203 -21.62 -18.51 17.79
N GLN A 204 -21.14 -19.25 16.79
CA GLN A 204 -19.83 -19.90 16.89
C GLN A 204 -18.93 -19.79 15.65
N ASN A 205 -17.62 -19.78 15.85
CA ASN A 205 -16.62 -19.81 14.77
C ASN A 205 -16.80 -18.67 13.73
N ASN A 206 -17.28 -17.49 14.14
CA ASN A 206 -17.51 -16.35 13.26
C ASN A 206 -16.34 -15.36 13.31
N ASP A 207 -16.09 -14.71 12.18
CA ASP A 207 -15.30 -13.49 12.10
C ASP A 207 -16.27 -12.32 12.36
N ILE A 208 -15.97 -11.46 13.32
CA ILE A 208 -16.86 -10.35 13.68
C ILE A 208 -16.07 -9.05 13.72
N GLY A 209 -16.66 -8.04 13.09
CA GLY A 209 -16.07 -6.73 12.91
C GLY A 209 -15.15 -6.62 11.71
N PRO A 210 -14.68 -5.40 11.45
CA PRO A 210 -14.76 -4.22 12.35
C PRO A 210 -16.17 -3.62 12.50
N CYS A 211 -16.48 -3.04 13.66
CA CYS A 211 -17.82 -2.50 13.98
C CYS A 211 -17.74 -1.06 14.52
N GLY A 212 -18.30 -0.10 13.76
CA GLY A 212 -18.36 1.32 14.16
C GLY A 212 -17.03 2.08 14.00
N THR A 213 -17.00 3.28 14.58
CA THR A 213 -15.76 4.06 14.85
C THR A 213 -15.71 4.41 16.32
N ASP A 214 -14.56 4.85 16.84
CA ASP A 214 -14.41 5.30 18.22
C ASP A 214 -14.76 6.78 18.44
N ALA A 215 -15.07 7.51 17.35
CA ALA A 215 -15.67 8.84 17.39
C ALA A 215 -16.97 8.86 18.23
N PHE A 216 -17.20 9.98 18.91
CA PHE A 216 -18.26 10.11 19.92
C PHE A 216 -19.66 9.88 19.32
N GLN A 217 -20.41 8.94 19.91
CA GLN A 217 -21.74 8.49 19.43
C GLN A 217 -21.76 7.86 18.03
N GLU A 218 -20.60 7.48 17.47
CA GLU A 218 -20.52 6.70 16.23
C GLU A 218 -20.26 5.20 16.46
N TRP A 219 -20.28 4.75 17.72
CA TRP A 219 -19.90 3.40 18.12
C TRP A 219 -20.82 2.28 17.57
N ALA A 220 -20.33 1.05 17.62
CA ALA A 220 -21.14 -0.16 17.41
C ALA A 220 -20.55 -1.40 18.11
N ASP A 221 -21.44 -2.33 18.45
CA ASP A 221 -21.13 -3.63 19.03
C ASP A 221 -20.56 -4.63 18.01
N GLY A 222 -19.74 -5.56 18.52
CA GLY A 222 -19.38 -6.81 17.85
C GLY A 222 -20.52 -7.83 17.88
N ILE A 223 -20.80 -8.39 19.06
CA ILE A 223 -21.88 -9.38 19.27
C ILE A 223 -22.78 -8.93 20.42
N SER A 224 -24.04 -8.66 20.12
CA SER A 224 -25.07 -8.23 21.08
C SER A 224 -26.02 -9.41 21.37
N VAL A 225 -26.22 -9.79 22.64
CA VAL A 225 -27.04 -10.97 23.00
C VAL A 225 -28.04 -10.66 24.10
N SER A 226 -29.32 -10.88 23.80
CA SER A 226 -30.49 -10.64 24.67
C SER A 226 -31.33 -11.93 24.85
N CYS A 227 -30.67 -13.08 24.96
CA CYS A 227 -31.28 -14.39 24.76
C CYS A 227 -30.88 -15.40 25.84
N ARG A 228 -31.82 -16.26 26.28
CA ARG A 228 -31.56 -17.26 27.31
C ARG A 228 -30.77 -18.44 26.78
N SER A 229 -29.95 -19.05 27.64
CA SER A 229 -29.25 -20.31 27.35
C SER A 229 -28.42 -20.30 26.06
N ALA A 230 -28.00 -19.12 25.59
CA ALA A 230 -27.27 -18.97 24.34
C ALA A 230 -25.81 -19.43 24.48
N ILE A 231 -25.14 -19.69 23.36
CA ILE A 231 -23.73 -20.09 23.30
C ILE A 231 -23.00 -19.17 22.34
N VAL A 232 -22.06 -18.36 22.84
CA VAL A 232 -21.19 -17.49 22.05
C VAL A 232 -19.76 -18.00 22.17
N ARG A 233 -19.23 -18.68 21.15
CA ARG A 233 -17.90 -19.31 21.28
C ARG A 233 -16.99 -19.34 20.06
N ASN A 234 -15.68 -19.35 20.31
CA ASN A 234 -14.64 -19.41 19.28
C ASN A 234 -14.74 -18.28 18.22
N ASN A 235 -15.41 -17.16 18.54
CA ASN A 235 -15.55 -16.05 17.61
C ASN A 235 -14.32 -15.13 17.67
N MET A 236 -13.96 -14.56 16.53
CA MET A 236 -12.80 -13.70 16.33
C MET A 236 -13.27 -12.27 16.09
N ILE A 237 -13.25 -11.43 17.13
CA ILE A 237 -13.89 -10.12 17.18
C ILE A 237 -12.84 -9.00 17.12
N ASN A 238 -12.77 -8.27 16.01
CA ASN A 238 -11.75 -7.24 15.77
C ASN A 238 -12.33 -5.82 15.70
N ASN A 239 -11.63 -4.84 16.29
CA ASN A 239 -12.01 -3.42 16.30
C ASN A 239 -13.55 -3.13 16.39
N PRO A 240 -14.32 -3.75 17.30
CA PRO A 240 -15.58 -3.15 17.73
C PRO A 240 -15.27 -1.87 18.51
N THR A 241 -16.25 -1.00 18.73
CA THR A 241 -16.00 0.27 19.44
C THR A 241 -16.94 0.56 20.60
N ASP A 242 -18.12 -0.07 20.66
CA ASP A 242 -19.02 -0.01 21.82
C ASP A 242 -18.70 -1.17 22.79
N GLY A 243 -19.36 -2.33 22.65
CA GLY A 243 -18.97 -3.59 23.28
C GLY A 243 -18.43 -4.65 22.29
N GLY A 244 -17.41 -5.41 22.69
CA GLY A 244 -16.95 -6.56 21.91
C GLY A 244 -17.95 -7.71 21.94
N ILE A 245 -18.40 -8.08 23.15
CA ILE A 245 -19.59 -8.90 23.38
C ILE A 245 -20.44 -8.21 24.45
N VAL A 246 -21.70 -7.91 24.17
CA VAL A 246 -22.66 -7.33 25.12
C VAL A 246 -23.74 -8.34 25.47
N LEU A 247 -23.90 -8.60 26.76
CA LEU A 247 -24.93 -9.47 27.30
C LEU A 247 -26.02 -8.61 27.94
N PHE A 248 -27.11 -8.41 27.20
CA PHE A 248 -28.32 -7.74 27.67
C PHE A 248 -29.07 -8.67 28.63
N GLY A 249 -28.58 -8.82 29.87
CA GLY A 249 -29.19 -9.66 30.91
C GLY A 249 -29.58 -11.07 30.44
N SER A 250 -28.63 -11.85 29.92
CA SER A 250 -28.92 -13.13 29.24
C SER A 250 -28.70 -14.36 30.16
N PRO A 251 -29.69 -14.83 30.96
CA PRO A 251 -29.49 -15.91 31.92
C PRO A 251 -29.24 -17.26 31.26
N GLY A 252 -28.38 -18.06 31.88
CA GLY A 252 -27.94 -19.38 31.40
C GLY A 252 -26.98 -19.34 30.19
N THR A 253 -26.61 -18.17 29.69
CA THR A 253 -25.79 -18.02 28.47
C THR A 253 -24.29 -18.24 28.73
N LEU A 254 -23.64 -19.00 27.85
CA LEU A 254 -22.22 -19.32 27.89
C LEU A 254 -21.45 -18.52 26.84
N VAL A 255 -20.47 -17.74 27.26
CA VAL A 255 -19.54 -16.99 26.41
C VAL A 255 -18.13 -17.55 26.60
N GLU A 256 -17.62 -18.33 25.64
CA GLU A 256 -16.35 -19.05 25.82
C GLU A 256 -15.37 -19.04 24.64
N ASN A 257 -14.06 -19.03 24.94
CA ASN A 257 -12.97 -19.15 23.96
C ASN A 257 -13.01 -18.10 22.82
N ASN A 258 -13.72 -16.98 22.98
CA ASN A 258 -13.72 -15.91 22.00
C ASN A 258 -12.44 -15.08 22.14
N THR A 259 -11.95 -14.52 21.04
CA THR A 259 -10.82 -13.57 21.05
C THR A 259 -11.31 -12.20 20.63
N ILE A 260 -11.06 -11.18 21.45
CA ILE A 260 -11.49 -9.78 21.24
C ILE A 260 -10.24 -8.91 21.22
N TRP A 261 -10.05 -8.10 20.19
CA TRP A 261 -8.89 -7.21 20.13
C TRP A 261 -9.11 -5.91 19.37
N VAL A 262 -8.33 -4.90 19.75
CA VAL A 262 -8.26 -3.59 19.12
C VAL A 262 -6.90 -3.38 18.45
N MET A 263 -6.89 -2.58 17.38
CA MET A 263 -5.69 -2.21 16.62
C MET A 263 -5.64 -0.71 16.33
N ASN A 264 -6.74 -0.14 15.85
CA ASN A 264 -6.80 1.24 15.33
C ASN A 264 -8.07 2.02 15.74
N ASN A 265 -8.91 1.44 16.61
CA ASN A 265 -10.08 2.08 17.21
C ASN A 265 -10.04 1.81 18.73
N THR A 266 -10.33 2.80 19.58
CA THR A 266 -10.59 2.59 21.01
C THR A 266 -11.94 1.92 21.24
N LEU A 267 -11.98 0.91 22.12
CA LEU A 267 -13.18 0.17 22.49
C LEU A 267 -13.63 0.54 23.91
N LEU A 268 -14.93 0.81 24.11
CA LEU A 268 -15.44 1.10 25.46
C LEU A 268 -15.39 -0.16 26.37
N GLY A 269 -15.75 -1.33 25.85
CA GLY A 269 -15.87 -2.56 26.66
C GLY A 269 -15.52 -3.85 25.91
N GLY A 270 -14.66 -4.69 26.48
CA GLY A 270 -14.33 -6.00 25.91
C GLY A 270 -15.52 -6.97 25.99
N ILE A 271 -15.93 -7.34 27.20
CA ILE A 271 -17.16 -8.09 27.46
C ILE A 271 -18.01 -7.35 28.50
N ASN A 272 -19.25 -7.06 28.16
CA ASN A 272 -20.17 -6.26 28.97
C ASN A 272 -21.29 -7.13 29.57
N MET A 273 -21.46 -7.03 30.89
CA MET A 273 -22.55 -7.60 31.69
C MET A 273 -23.22 -6.45 32.47
N VAL A 274 -23.53 -5.37 31.77
CA VAL A 274 -23.85 -4.05 32.36
C VAL A 274 -25.34 -3.76 32.37
N ASP A 275 -26.08 -4.28 31.41
CA ASP A 275 -27.47 -3.95 31.16
C ASP A 275 -28.43 -4.49 32.23
N VAL A 276 -29.43 -3.66 32.56
CA VAL A 276 -30.59 -4.03 33.38
C VAL A 276 -31.79 -4.40 32.50
N LEU A 277 -31.88 -3.88 31.28
CA LEU A 277 -32.95 -4.20 30.35
C LEU A 277 -32.45 -5.18 29.27
N PRO A 278 -33.35 -6.01 28.70
CA PRO A 278 -34.78 -6.11 29.00
C PRO A 278 -35.12 -7.09 30.15
N TRP A 279 -34.17 -7.89 30.62
CA TRP A 279 -34.40 -9.00 31.57
C TRP A 279 -34.32 -8.64 33.07
N GLY A 280 -34.36 -7.36 33.44
CA GLY A 280 -34.31 -6.92 34.84
C GLY A 280 -32.94 -7.07 35.53
N GLY A 281 -31.86 -7.22 34.76
CA GLY A 281 -30.50 -7.46 35.28
C GLY A 281 -30.27 -8.91 35.73
N ASP A 282 -31.04 -9.87 35.22
CA ASP A 282 -30.84 -11.30 35.47
C ASP A 282 -29.67 -11.86 34.62
N TYR A 283 -28.59 -12.29 35.27
CA TYR A 283 -27.49 -13.04 34.67
C TYR A 283 -27.36 -14.42 35.32
N SER A 284 -28.45 -14.97 35.89
CA SER A 284 -28.44 -16.24 36.61
C SER A 284 -27.95 -17.39 35.73
N GLY A 285 -26.81 -17.96 36.09
CA GLY A 285 -26.17 -19.04 35.33
C GLY A 285 -25.48 -18.58 34.04
N THR A 286 -25.35 -17.28 33.80
CA THR A 286 -24.52 -16.74 32.71
C THR A 286 -23.03 -16.92 33.06
N VAL A 287 -22.25 -17.46 32.14
CA VAL A 287 -20.82 -17.78 32.34
C VAL A 287 -19.97 -17.19 31.22
N VAL A 288 -19.06 -16.28 31.56
CA VAL A 288 -18.03 -15.73 30.66
C VAL A 288 -16.70 -16.41 31.01
N GLN A 289 -16.22 -17.35 30.18
CA GLN A 289 -15.03 -18.16 30.49
C GLN A 289 -13.99 -18.28 29.37
N ASN A 290 -12.71 -18.40 29.72
CA ASN A 290 -11.62 -18.73 28.78
C ASN A 290 -11.47 -17.77 27.57
N ASN A 291 -12.09 -16.58 27.59
CA ASN A 291 -11.98 -15.62 26.50
C ASN A 291 -10.64 -14.86 26.58
N THR A 292 -10.10 -14.47 25.43
CA THR A 292 -8.85 -13.68 25.34
C THR A 292 -9.17 -12.27 24.88
N ILE A 293 -8.76 -11.26 25.65
CA ILE A 293 -9.05 -9.85 25.40
C ILE A 293 -7.72 -9.09 25.28
N ILE A 294 -7.48 -8.46 24.13
CA ILE A 294 -6.21 -7.84 23.77
C ILE A 294 -6.43 -6.33 23.57
N GLY A 295 -6.01 -5.55 24.55
CA GLY A 295 -5.94 -4.09 24.50
C GLY A 295 -4.85 -3.60 23.54
N GLY A 296 -4.76 -2.27 23.37
CA GLY A 296 -3.83 -1.68 22.41
C GLY A 296 -2.36 -2.04 22.68
N LEU A 297 -1.59 -2.27 21.62
CA LEU A 297 -0.16 -2.56 21.69
C LEU A 297 0.66 -1.39 21.15
N ALA A 298 1.94 -1.32 21.53
CA ALA A 298 2.88 -0.39 20.94
C ALA A 298 3.09 -0.69 19.43
N THR A 299 3.36 0.36 18.66
CA THR A 299 3.37 0.34 17.18
C THR A 299 4.66 0.86 16.55
N ASP A 300 5.51 1.47 17.38
CA ASP A 300 6.91 1.75 17.16
C ASP A 300 7.76 0.46 17.27
N SER A 301 9.07 0.59 17.02
CA SER A 301 10.00 -0.53 17.04
C SER A 301 10.49 -0.83 18.45
N ASP A 302 10.17 -2.03 18.96
CA ASP A 302 10.71 -2.58 20.21
C ASP A 302 12.24 -2.38 20.28
N SER A 303 12.67 -1.66 21.31
CA SER A 303 14.08 -1.54 21.67
C SER A 303 14.32 -2.43 22.90
N SER A 304 15.36 -3.27 22.84
CA SER A 304 15.64 -4.40 23.77
C SER A 304 15.87 -4.08 25.26
N LYS A 305 15.39 -2.94 25.74
CA LYS A 305 15.36 -2.49 27.15
C LYS A 305 14.05 -1.79 27.54
N GLN A 306 13.19 -1.42 26.60
CA GLN A 306 11.88 -0.80 26.87
C GLN A 306 10.80 -1.90 26.86
N THR A 307 9.92 -1.91 27.86
CA THR A 307 8.75 -2.80 27.85
C THR A 307 7.53 -2.14 27.18
N LYS A 308 7.58 -0.82 27.00
CA LYS A 308 6.51 0.01 26.44
C LYS A 308 7.01 0.97 25.36
N GLY A 309 6.11 1.35 24.46
CA GLY A 309 6.31 2.30 23.37
C GLY A 309 5.00 3.04 23.04
N ALA A 310 4.98 3.75 21.92
CA ALA A 310 3.87 4.56 21.46
C ALA A 310 2.90 3.78 20.54
N ASN A 311 1.60 4.01 20.71
CA ASN A 311 0.57 3.60 19.74
C ASN A 311 0.21 4.80 18.84
N VAL A 312 0.40 4.68 17.52
CA VAL A 312 0.18 5.80 16.58
C VAL A 312 -1.29 6.21 16.41
N ASP A 313 -2.22 5.36 16.83
CA ASP A 313 -3.67 5.58 16.79
C ASP A 313 -4.25 5.84 18.20
N ASP A 314 -3.39 6.01 19.23
CA ASP A 314 -3.73 6.16 20.65
C ASP A 314 -4.81 5.16 21.15
N VAL A 315 -4.70 3.86 20.84
CA VAL A 315 -5.77 2.87 21.06
C VAL A 315 -5.76 2.19 22.44
N ILE A 316 -6.90 2.11 23.14
CA ILE A 316 -7.09 1.27 24.35
C ILE A 316 -8.43 0.51 24.34
N ILE A 317 -8.55 -0.51 25.21
CA ILE A 317 -9.87 -0.99 25.68
C ILE A 317 -10.14 -0.33 27.04
N LYS A 318 -11.21 0.45 27.18
CA LYS A 318 -11.44 1.20 28.43
C LYS A 318 -11.76 0.27 29.60
N ILE A 319 -12.63 -0.72 29.41
CA ILE A 319 -12.92 -1.77 30.40
C ILE A 319 -12.80 -3.15 29.73
N GLY A 320 -11.92 -4.02 30.21
CA GLY A 320 -11.76 -5.37 29.65
C GLY A 320 -13.01 -6.24 29.86
N ILE A 321 -13.49 -6.34 31.11
CA ILE A 321 -14.80 -6.92 31.46
C ILE A 321 -15.55 -5.93 32.35
N ALA A 322 -16.72 -5.48 31.90
CA ALA A 322 -17.57 -4.51 32.62
C ALA A 322 -18.76 -5.24 33.26
N ILE A 323 -18.96 -5.09 34.57
CA ILE A 323 -20.02 -5.80 35.32
C ILE A 323 -20.89 -4.81 36.08
N GLY A 324 -22.19 -4.83 35.76
CA GLY A 324 -23.26 -4.03 36.36
C GLY A 324 -23.32 -2.57 35.89
N PRO A 325 -24.53 -1.95 35.93
CA PRO A 325 -24.87 -0.78 35.10
C PRO A 325 -24.05 0.48 35.38
N ARG A 326 -23.58 0.66 36.62
CA ARG A 326 -22.79 1.84 37.00
C ARG A 326 -21.42 1.92 36.30
N THR A 327 -20.92 0.82 35.73
CA THR A 327 -19.70 0.83 34.91
C THR A 327 -19.89 1.53 33.56
N TRP A 328 -21.14 1.71 33.12
CA TRP A 328 -21.49 2.06 31.73
C TRP A 328 -22.43 3.26 31.64
N PHE A 329 -23.55 3.21 32.37
CA PHE A 329 -24.65 4.18 32.34
C PHE A 329 -24.58 5.21 33.48
N GLY A 330 -23.47 5.23 34.23
CA GLY A 330 -23.33 6.04 35.43
C GLY A 330 -24.49 5.82 36.41
N ASN A 331 -25.12 6.91 36.86
CA ASN A 331 -26.19 6.86 37.85
C ASN A 331 -27.61 6.69 37.27
N GLU A 332 -27.77 6.47 35.95
CA GLU A 332 -29.08 6.40 35.27
C GLU A 332 -30.02 5.36 35.91
N PHE A 333 -29.53 4.14 36.10
CA PHE A 333 -30.27 3.05 36.75
C PHE A 333 -30.32 3.15 38.29
N GLY A 334 -29.85 4.26 38.87
CA GLY A 334 -30.01 4.65 40.27
C GLY A 334 -29.38 3.67 41.27
N ALA A 335 -30.24 2.82 41.83
CA ALA A 335 -29.92 1.80 42.84
C ALA A 335 -30.09 0.35 42.33
N ASN A 336 -30.49 0.15 41.07
CA ASN A 336 -30.60 -1.17 40.46
C ASN A 336 -29.24 -1.88 40.43
N ARG A 337 -29.27 -3.21 40.43
CA ARG A 337 -28.08 -4.06 40.38
C ARG A 337 -28.30 -5.24 39.46
N SER A 338 -27.32 -5.55 38.61
CA SER A 338 -27.27 -6.82 37.89
C SER A 338 -27.01 -7.96 38.89
N SER A 339 -27.48 -9.18 38.62
CA SER A 339 -27.33 -10.30 39.56
C SER A 339 -26.94 -11.66 38.97
N SER A 340 -26.21 -12.44 39.77
CA SER A 340 -26.01 -13.90 39.62
C SER A 340 -25.16 -14.40 38.42
N GLY A 341 -24.38 -13.54 37.79
CA GLY A 341 -23.45 -13.91 36.69
C GLY A 341 -22.07 -14.37 37.17
N THR A 342 -21.35 -15.11 36.32
CA THR A 342 -19.97 -15.57 36.56
C THR A 342 -19.03 -15.17 35.43
N ALA A 343 -17.87 -14.59 35.75
CA ALA A 343 -16.77 -14.34 34.83
C ALA A 343 -15.49 -15.00 35.36
N ARG A 344 -14.92 -15.99 34.65
CA ARG A 344 -13.74 -16.71 35.16
C ARG A 344 -12.77 -17.25 34.12
N ASN A 345 -11.50 -17.40 34.48
CA ASN A 345 -10.44 -17.95 33.62
C ASN A 345 -10.22 -17.14 32.31
N ASN A 346 -10.60 -15.87 32.25
CA ASN A 346 -10.40 -15.04 31.06
C ASN A 346 -8.99 -14.41 31.06
N PHE A 347 -8.42 -14.20 29.88
CA PHE A 347 -7.05 -13.72 29.68
C PHE A 347 -7.04 -12.31 29.13
N LEU A 348 -6.30 -11.40 29.76
CA LEU A 348 -6.17 -10.00 29.33
C LEU A 348 -4.70 -9.67 29.03
N THR A 349 -4.43 -8.95 27.94
CA THR A 349 -3.09 -8.43 27.63
C THR A 349 -3.18 -7.14 26.80
N GLY A 350 -2.11 -6.37 26.66
CA GLY A 350 -2.13 -5.06 26.00
C GLY A 350 -2.50 -3.90 26.93
N ALA A 351 -2.91 -2.76 26.36
CA ALA A 351 -3.26 -1.54 27.08
C ALA A 351 -4.78 -1.40 27.34
N PHE A 352 -5.13 -1.25 28.61
CA PHE A 352 -6.48 -1.03 29.10
C PHE A 352 -6.59 0.27 29.91
N GLY A 353 -7.83 0.73 30.15
CA GLY A 353 -8.11 1.56 31.33
C GLY A 353 -8.21 0.71 32.59
N TYR A 354 -9.19 -0.18 32.60
CA TYR A 354 -9.47 -1.12 33.68
C TYR A 354 -9.57 -2.54 33.12
N GLY A 355 -8.94 -3.52 33.75
CA GLY A 355 -9.02 -4.92 33.29
C GLY A 355 -10.39 -5.52 33.58
N VAL A 356 -10.82 -5.47 34.83
CA VAL A 356 -12.23 -5.75 35.22
C VAL A 356 -12.74 -4.62 36.10
N ALA A 357 -13.95 -4.16 35.83
CA ALA A 357 -14.68 -3.26 36.70
C ALA A 357 -16.01 -3.88 37.15
N ILE A 358 -16.31 -3.83 38.45
CA ILE A 358 -17.58 -4.31 39.01
C ILE A 358 -18.24 -3.28 39.93
N THR A 359 -19.47 -2.92 39.60
CA THR A 359 -20.27 -1.88 40.26
C THR A 359 -21.76 -2.20 40.08
N SER A 360 -22.64 -1.85 41.02
CA SER A 360 -24.08 -2.18 40.97
C SER A 360 -24.31 -3.66 40.64
N ALA A 361 -23.68 -4.55 41.41
CA ALA A 361 -23.70 -5.99 41.17
C ALA A 361 -24.08 -6.75 42.45
N ASN A 362 -24.80 -7.85 42.31
CA ASN A 362 -25.18 -8.71 43.43
C ASN A 362 -24.97 -10.19 43.10
N ASN A 363 -24.38 -10.96 44.03
CA ASN A 363 -24.20 -12.41 43.84
C ASN A 363 -23.38 -12.78 42.58
N PHE A 364 -22.41 -11.94 42.18
CA PHE A 364 -21.51 -12.21 41.06
C PHE A 364 -20.28 -13.00 41.50
N THR A 365 -19.72 -13.82 40.59
CA THR A 365 -18.42 -14.50 40.81
C THR A 365 -17.40 -14.05 39.77
N VAL A 366 -16.25 -13.54 40.21
CA VAL A 366 -15.15 -13.07 39.36
C VAL A 366 -13.83 -13.66 39.85
N GLU A 367 -13.30 -14.66 39.13
CA GLU A 367 -12.14 -15.46 39.56
C GLU A 367 -11.19 -15.86 38.41
N ASN A 368 -9.92 -16.13 38.73
CA ASN A 368 -8.90 -16.58 37.77
C ASN A 368 -8.71 -15.68 36.52
N ILE A 369 -9.14 -14.42 36.55
CA ILE A 369 -8.89 -13.45 35.48
C ILE A 369 -7.40 -13.15 35.48
N SER A 370 -6.75 -13.51 34.38
CA SER A 370 -5.29 -13.63 34.27
C SER A 370 -4.72 -12.58 33.33
N LEU A 371 -3.70 -11.84 33.77
CA LEU A 371 -2.98 -10.89 32.93
C LEU A 371 -1.80 -11.60 32.25
N LEU A 372 -1.69 -11.52 30.93
CA LEU A 372 -0.63 -12.18 30.16
C LEU A 372 0.41 -11.18 29.67
N GLY A 373 1.69 -11.58 29.69
CA GLY A 373 2.80 -10.79 29.19
C GLY A 373 2.92 -9.42 29.87
N ASN A 374 3.26 -8.38 29.10
CA ASN A 374 3.19 -7.01 29.59
C ASN A 374 1.78 -6.44 29.33
N THR A 375 1.05 -6.15 30.40
CA THR A 375 -0.27 -5.49 30.34
C THR A 375 -0.14 -4.10 30.97
N SER A 376 -0.66 -3.05 30.31
CA SER A 376 -0.64 -1.69 30.86
C SER A 376 -2.04 -1.20 31.22
N PHE A 377 -2.11 -0.40 32.28
CA PHE A 377 -3.33 0.29 32.70
C PHE A 377 -3.06 1.79 32.62
N ILE A 378 -3.71 2.45 31.66
CA ILE A 378 -3.42 3.81 31.23
C ILE A 378 -4.72 4.54 30.89
N GLY A 379 -4.76 5.85 31.13
CA GLY A 379 -5.97 6.64 30.93
C GLY A 379 -5.91 7.97 31.67
N SER A 380 -6.76 8.89 31.23
CA SER A 380 -6.95 10.24 31.77
C SER A 380 -8.39 10.68 31.53
N ARG A 381 -8.93 11.57 32.36
CA ARG A 381 -10.32 12.05 32.24
C ARG A 381 -10.60 12.61 30.85
N GLY A 382 -11.61 12.08 30.17
CA GLY A 382 -12.01 12.51 28.84
C GLY A 382 -12.61 13.93 28.81
N PRO A 383 -12.64 14.60 27.64
CA PRO A 383 -13.28 15.91 27.49
C PRO A 383 -14.81 15.87 27.58
N ASN A 384 -15.41 14.69 27.39
CA ASN A 384 -16.86 14.49 27.34
C ASN A 384 -17.47 14.12 28.70
N CYS A 385 -16.69 14.14 29.78
CA CYS A 385 -17.18 13.78 31.11
C CYS A 385 -18.01 14.93 31.71
N SER A 386 -19.05 14.58 32.45
CA SER A 386 -19.75 15.55 33.28
C SER A 386 -18.79 16.17 34.30
N SER A 387 -19.06 17.40 34.74
CA SER A 387 -18.26 18.05 35.78
C SER A 387 -18.26 17.27 37.09
N THR A 388 -19.33 16.53 37.36
CA THR A 388 -19.53 15.66 38.53
C THR A 388 -18.90 14.27 38.44
N ASP A 389 -18.45 13.82 37.26
CA ASP A 389 -17.86 12.48 37.12
C ASP A 389 -16.53 12.37 37.87
N THR A 390 -16.37 11.34 38.70
CA THR A 390 -15.04 10.89 39.11
C THR A 390 -14.52 9.87 38.12
N THR A 391 -13.23 9.95 37.80
CA THR A 391 -12.52 8.97 36.97
C THR A 391 -11.42 8.35 37.83
N PRO A 392 -11.63 7.14 38.38
CA PRO A 392 -10.61 6.45 39.19
C PRO A 392 -9.31 6.23 38.41
N SER A 393 -8.20 6.04 39.11
CA SER A 393 -6.92 5.70 38.46
C SER A 393 -7.03 4.37 37.68
N PRO A 394 -6.57 4.31 36.41
CA PRO A 394 -6.47 3.08 35.63
C PRO A 394 -5.80 1.95 36.42
N ALA A 395 -6.43 0.77 36.47
CA ALA A 395 -6.01 -0.32 37.35
C ALA A 395 -6.48 -1.71 36.87
N PRO A 396 -5.77 -2.80 37.22
CA PRO A 396 -6.14 -4.16 36.81
C PRO A 396 -7.58 -4.56 37.10
N PHE A 397 -8.03 -4.34 38.34
CA PHE A 397 -9.30 -4.82 38.84
C PHE A 397 -9.85 -3.74 39.79
N VAL A 398 -11.06 -3.23 39.54
CA VAL A 398 -11.70 -2.16 40.35
C VAL A 398 -13.10 -2.53 40.80
N VAL A 399 -13.43 -2.18 42.05
CA VAL A 399 -14.71 -2.49 42.70
C VAL A 399 -15.26 -1.28 43.45
N ASP A 400 -16.55 -0.99 43.25
CA ASP A 400 -17.31 -0.05 44.07
C ASP A 400 -18.05 -0.82 45.20
N PRO A 401 -17.51 -0.84 46.43
CA PRO A 401 -18.09 -1.62 47.53
C PRO A 401 -19.39 -1.01 48.07
N THR A 402 -19.81 0.17 47.62
CA THR A 402 -21.09 0.77 48.06
C THR A 402 -22.29 0.07 47.41
N ASN A 403 -22.09 -0.48 46.21
CA ASN A 403 -23.14 -1.06 45.39
C ASN A 403 -22.83 -2.46 44.83
N VAL A 404 -21.69 -3.06 45.17
CA VAL A 404 -21.43 -4.50 45.02
C VAL A 404 -21.75 -5.25 46.32
N THR A 405 -22.62 -6.26 46.26
CA THR A 405 -23.03 -7.08 47.41
C THR A 405 -22.94 -8.58 47.14
N SER A 406 -22.70 -9.38 48.19
CA SER A 406 -22.77 -10.85 48.18
C SER A 406 -21.96 -11.53 47.07
N SER A 407 -20.93 -10.87 46.54
CA SER A 407 -20.19 -11.28 45.34
C SER A 407 -18.80 -11.82 45.70
N THR A 408 -18.38 -12.89 45.03
CA THR A 408 -17.07 -13.51 45.20
C THR A 408 -16.09 -12.93 44.20
N LEU A 409 -15.03 -12.26 44.69
CA LEU A 409 -14.00 -11.63 43.87
C LEU A 409 -12.62 -12.22 44.19
N GLN A 410 -11.79 -12.38 43.17
CA GLN A 410 -10.36 -12.69 43.35
C GLN A 410 -9.60 -11.59 44.10
N SER A 411 -8.37 -11.91 44.51
CA SER A 411 -7.43 -10.94 45.07
C SER A 411 -7.08 -9.81 44.09
N SER A 412 -6.53 -8.73 44.63
CA SER A 412 -6.03 -7.55 43.90
C SER A 412 -7.08 -6.63 43.26
N PHE A 413 -8.36 -6.78 43.58
CA PHE A 413 -9.38 -5.73 43.37
C PHE A 413 -9.09 -4.48 44.20
N GLN A 414 -9.10 -3.31 43.56
CA GLN A 414 -8.90 -2.00 44.18
C GLN A 414 -10.24 -1.31 44.43
N THR A 415 -10.43 -0.78 45.63
CA THR A 415 -11.63 -0.02 46.00
C THR A 415 -11.64 1.35 45.33
N ILE A 416 -12.73 1.68 44.63
CA ILE A 416 -13.02 3.01 44.08
C ILE A 416 -14.18 3.67 44.84
N SER A 417 -14.25 5.01 44.82
CA SER A 417 -15.28 5.79 45.53
C SER A 417 -16.67 5.67 44.88
N ASP A 418 -16.68 5.65 43.56
CA ASP A 418 -17.80 5.37 42.69
C ASP A 418 -17.25 4.96 41.31
N GLY A 419 -18.08 4.30 40.50
CA GLY A 419 -17.69 3.87 39.15
C GLY A 419 -18.30 4.64 37.99
N ASN A 420 -18.98 5.77 38.23
CA ASN A 420 -19.86 6.34 37.21
C ASN A 420 -19.11 6.85 35.96
N GLY A 421 -17.84 7.25 36.10
CA GLY A 421 -17.00 7.78 35.01
C GLY A 421 -16.06 6.76 34.36
N LEU A 422 -16.21 5.45 34.56
CA LEU A 422 -15.24 4.44 34.10
C LEU A 422 -15.10 4.36 32.56
N THR A 423 -16.17 4.55 31.80
CA THR A 423 -16.11 4.69 30.32
C THR A 423 -15.59 6.06 29.87
N CYS A 424 -15.51 7.04 30.78
CA CYS A 424 -15.11 8.43 30.49
C CYS A 424 -13.60 8.70 30.67
N ILE A 425 -12.78 7.75 30.26
CA ILE A 425 -11.34 7.94 30.06
C ILE A 425 -11.01 8.06 28.58
N LEU A 426 -9.92 8.74 28.28
CA LEU A 426 -9.13 8.62 27.05
C LEU A 426 -7.71 8.18 27.42
N PRO A 427 -6.94 7.58 26.49
CA PRO A 427 -5.52 7.36 26.69
C PRO A 427 -4.75 8.67 26.97
N PRO A 428 -3.55 8.60 27.57
CA PRO A 428 -2.66 9.76 27.70
C PRO A 428 -2.21 10.26 26.32
N ASN A 429 -2.07 11.58 26.16
CA ASN A 429 -1.70 12.22 24.90
C ASN A 429 -0.24 11.90 24.48
N GLY A 430 -0.06 10.79 23.76
CA GLY A 430 1.23 10.31 23.26
C GLY A 430 2.22 9.83 24.35
N GLY A 431 3.32 9.22 23.91
CA GLY A 431 4.40 8.70 24.76
C GLY A 431 4.33 7.20 25.05
N ASP A 432 5.34 6.69 25.76
CA ASP A 432 5.69 5.26 25.88
C ASP A 432 4.76 4.50 26.87
N PHE A 433 3.45 4.49 26.61
CA PHE A 433 2.43 4.00 27.53
C PHE A 433 1.89 2.60 27.21
N TRP A 434 1.98 2.16 25.95
CA TRP A 434 1.47 0.89 25.45
C TRP A 434 2.53 -0.21 25.54
N PRO A 435 2.18 -1.46 25.89
CA PRO A 435 3.16 -2.55 25.96
C PRO A 435 3.55 -3.02 24.56
N TYR A 436 4.82 -3.41 24.37
CA TYR A 436 5.23 -4.12 23.16
C TYR A 436 4.62 -5.54 23.14
N GLY A 437 4.21 -5.99 21.95
CA GLY A 437 3.61 -7.31 21.74
C GLY A 437 4.65 -8.43 21.69
N GLY A 438 4.89 -9.07 22.84
CA GLY A 438 5.67 -10.30 22.91
C GLY A 438 4.88 -11.52 22.42
N ASN A 439 5.54 -12.43 21.70
CA ASN A 439 4.94 -13.71 21.29
C ASN A 439 4.61 -14.57 22.54
N PRO A 440 3.44 -15.23 22.64
CA PRO A 440 3.14 -16.17 23.73
C PRO A 440 3.89 -17.52 23.54
N ASP A 441 5.23 -17.46 23.50
CA ASP A 441 6.11 -18.61 23.26
C ASP A 441 6.33 -19.47 24.51
N THR A 442 6.04 -20.77 24.37
CA THR A 442 6.58 -21.90 25.16
C THR A 442 6.30 -21.94 26.68
N SER A 443 6.04 -23.16 27.18
CA SER A 443 5.69 -23.40 28.58
C SER A 443 6.84 -23.09 29.56
N PRO A 444 6.57 -22.49 30.74
CA PRO A 444 7.61 -22.12 31.69
C PRO A 444 8.28 -23.35 32.34
N SER A 445 9.61 -23.37 32.33
CA SER A 445 10.42 -24.47 32.86
C SER A 445 10.54 -24.47 34.40
N SER A 446 10.33 -25.63 35.04
CA SER A 446 10.60 -25.83 36.48
C SER A 446 12.07 -26.24 36.76
N PRO A 447 12.65 -25.96 37.95
CA PRO A 447 14.11 -26.02 38.15
C PRO A 447 14.67 -27.22 38.94
N SER A 448 15.95 -27.55 38.67
CA SER A 448 16.90 -28.39 39.47
C SER A 448 16.71 -29.93 39.42
N PRO A 449 17.72 -30.78 39.80
CA PRO A 449 19.12 -30.50 40.22
C PRO A 449 20.19 -31.28 39.37
N SER A 450 21.34 -31.68 39.95
CA SER A 450 22.64 -31.88 39.26
C SER A 450 23.32 -33.28 39.33
N SER A 451 23.99 -33.67 38.22
CA SER A 451 25.20 -34.55 38.12
C SER A 451 25.05 -36.06 38.48
N PRO A 452 26.01 -36.97 38.14
CA PRO A 452 27.28 -36.85 37.39
C PRO A 452 27.47 -37.85 36.21
N SER A 453 28.65 -37.85 35.57
CA SER A 453 29.09 -38.72 34.44
C SER A 453 29.45 -40.17 34.82
N PRO A 454 29.58 -41.10 33.84
CA PRO A 454 30.92 -41.58 33.46
C PRO A 454 31.13 -41.92 31.96
N SER A 455 32.38 -42.26 31.60
CA SER A 455 32.87 -42.61 30.24
C SER A 455 33.23 -44.13 30.13
N PRO A 456 33.99 -44.59 29.12
CA PRO A 456 33.60 -44.89 27.74
C PRO A 456 33.84 -46.37 27.35
N ASN A 457 33.56 -46.81 26.10
CA ASN A 457 34.26 -47.97 25.53
C ASN A 457 34.29 -48.06 23.99
N ASN A 458 35.23 -48.85 23.45
CA ASN A 458 35.55 -49.00 22.03
C ASN A 458 34.81 -50.14 21.31
N THR A 459 34.73 -50.07 19.98
CA THR A 459 35.13 -51.22 19.11
C THR A 459 35.48 -50.74 17.69
N SER A 460 36.14 -51.58 16.89
CA SER A 460 36.92 -51.17 15.71
C SER A 460 36.59 -51.93 14.42
N GLY A 461 36.95 -51.33 13.27
CA GLY A 461 36.98 -51.97 11.95
C GLY A 461 38.21 -51.49 11.17
N GLY A 462 39.04 -52.42 10.68
CA GLY A 462 40.36 -52.12 10.11
C GLY A 462 40.39 -51.82 8.61
N GLY A 463 41.41 -51.09 8.16
CA GLY A 463 41.67 -50.78 6.74
C GLY A 463 42.92 -51.46 6.18
N LEU A 464 43.05 -51.44 4.85
CA LEU A 464 44.24 -51.91 4.12
C LEU A 464 45.22 -50.75 3.82
N SER A 465 46.51 -51.08 3.65
CA SER A 465 47.62 -50.12 3.75
C SER A 465 47.83 -49.21 2.52
N GLY A 466 48.41 -48.03 2.76
CA GLY A 466 48.53 -46.95 1.76
C GLY A 466 49.51 -47.18 0.60
N GLY A 467 50.30 -48.25 0.61
CA GLY A 467 51.37 -48.45 -0.39
C GLY A 467 50.87 -48.62 -1.83
N ALA A 468 49.69 -49.20 -2.03
CA ALA A 468 49.18 -49.54 -3.37
C ALA A 468 48.52 -48.37 -4.12
N LYS A 469 48.15 -47.27 -3.45
CA LYS A 469 47.35 -46.19 -4.06
C LYS A 469 48.19 -45.09 -4.74
N ALA A 470 49.46 -44.91 -4.36
CA ALA A 470 50.28 -43.82 -4.89
C ALA A 470 50.72 -44.00 -6.35
N GLY A 471 51.02 -45.24 -6.78
CA GLY A 471 51.60 -45.51 -8.10
C GLY A 471 50.66 -45.25 -9.28
N LEU A 472 49.35 -45.44 -9.11
CA LEU A 472 48.37 -45.33 -10.19
C LEU A 472 48.05 -43.87 -10.57
N ALA A 473 48.05 -42.94 -9.60
CA ALA A 473 47.71 -41.54 -9.87
C ALA A 473 48.76 -40.83 -10.76
N VAL A 474 50.05 -41.07 -10.51
CA VAL A 474 51.15 -40.41 -11.21
C VAL A 474 51.22 -40.82 -12.69
N GLY A 475 50.99 -42.10 -13.00
CA GLY A 475 51.02 -42.61 -14.37
C GLY A 475 49.93 -42.00 -15.26
N VAL A 476 48.71 -41.82 -14.73
CA VAL A 476 47.59 -41.24 -15.48
C VAL A 476 47.84 -39.77 -15.81
N ILE A 477 48.32 -38.98 -14.84
CA ILE A 477 48.60 -37.55 -15.03
C ILE A 477 49.67 -37.33 -16.11
N LEU A 478 50.76 -38.12 -16.08
CA LEU A 478 51.81 -38.04 -17.10
C LEU A 478 51.31 -38.47 -18.50
N GLY A 479 50.46 -39.50 -18.58
CA GLY A 479 49.84 -39.94 -19.84
C GLY A 479 48.96 -38.86 -20.48
N VAL A 480 48.11 -38.19 -19.69
CA VAL A 480 47.23 -37.10 -20.15
C VAL A 480 48.04 -35.91 -20.65
N LEU A 481 49.10 -35.50 -19.92
CA LEU A 481 49.98 -34.39 -20.34
C LEU A 481 50.73 -34.70 -21.65
N ALA A 482 51.18 -35.94 -21.84
CA ALA A 482 51.81 -36.37 -23.09
C ALA A 482 50.82 -36.32 -24.28
N LEU A 483 49.57 -36.74 -24.08
CA LEU A 483 48.53 -36.72 -25.12
C LEU A 483 48.12 -35.29 -25.51
N ALA A 484 48.03 -34.38 -24.54
CA ALA A 484 47.78 -32.95 -24.74
C ALA A 484 48.92 -32.26 -25.51
N ALA A 485 50.19 -32.58 -25.17
CA ALA A 485 51.35 -32.08 -25.91
C ALA A 485 51.36 -32.59 -27.36
N LEU A 486 51.08 -33.88 -27.58
CA LEU A 486 51.05 -34.49 -28.91
C LEU A 486 49.97 -33.84 -29.80
N THR A 487 48.75 -33.67 -29.29
CA THR A 487 47.64 -33.01 -30.02
C THR A 487 47.94 -31.53 -30.29
N PHE A 488 48.55 -30.80 -29.36
CA PHE A 488 49.00 -29.42 -29.59
C PHE A 488 50.02 -29.32 -30.74
N PHE A 489 51.04 -30.19 -30.78
CA PHE A 489 52.02 -30.20 -31.86
C PHE A 489 51.43 -30.64 -33.20
N ILE A 490 50.49 -31.60 -33.22
CA ILE A 490 49.75 -31.98 -34.44
C ILE A 490 48.92 -30.81 -34.96
N ARG A 491 48.15 -30.12 -34.10
CA ARG A 491 47.36 -28.93 -34.46
C ARG A 491 48.24 -27.81 -35.02
N LYS A 492 49.37 -27.53 -34.35
CA LYS A 492 50.37 -26.53 -34.79
C LYS A 492 51.02 -26.89 -36.14
N ARG A 493 51.25 -28.18 -36.42
CA ARG A 493 51.79 -28.69 -37.70
C ARG A 493 50.76 -28.71 -38.83
N SER A 494 49.48 -28.89 -38.51
CA SER A 494 48.36 -28.80 -39.46
C SER A 494 48.13 -27.36 -39.92
N LEU A 495 48.00 -26.41 -38.99
CA LEU A 495 47.81 -24.99 -39.28
C LEU A 495 48.97 -24.42 -40.12
N LYS A 496 50.21 -24.80 -39.83
CA LYS A 496 51.39 -24.41 -40.64
C LYS A 496 51.42 -25.00 -42.06
N ARG A 497 50.66 -26.07 -42.34
CA ARG A 497 50.46 -26.61 -43.69
C ARG A 497 49.32 -25.94 -44.43
N GLN A 498 48.25 -25.54 -43.73
CA GLN A 498 47.11 -24.82 -44.31
C GLN A 498 47.51 -23.41 -44.76
N ALA A 499 48.36 -22.71 -44.00
CA ALA A 499 48.89 -21.39 -44.38
C ALA A 499 49.81 -21.37 -45.63
N LEU A 500 50.12 -22.54 -46.23
CA LEU A 500 51.02 -22.68 -47.38
C LEU A 500 50.34 -23.17 -48.67
N ARG A 501 49.01 -23.30 -48.69
CA ARG A 501 48.23 -23.64 -49.90
C ARG A 501 46.91 -22.87 -49.95
N GLY A 502 46.96 -21.64 -50.45
CA GLY A 502 45.77 -20.82 -50.68
C GLY A 502 44.95 -21.36 -51.85
N ILE A 503 43.90 -22.14 -51.56
CA ILE A 503 42.91 -22.64 -52.52
C ILE A 503 41.53 -22.62 -51.83
N THR A 504 40.52 -22.05 -52.50
CA THR A 504 39.16 -21.85 -51.97
C THR A 504 38.18 -22.88 -52.54
N VAL A 505 37.61 -23.79 -51.72
CA VAL A 505 36.58 -24.75 -52.18
C VAL A 505 35.49 -25.04 -51.11
N ASN A 506 34.24 -25.04 -51.59
CA ASN A 506 32.93 -25.39 -51.00
C ASN A 506 32.83 -26.18 -49.67
N ILE A 507 32.15 -25.53 -48.71
CA ILE A 507 30.91 -25.95 -47.99
C ILE A 507 30.76 -27.40 -47.47
N HIS A 508 30.93 -28.45 -48.29
CA HIS A 508 30.35 -29.77 -47.99
C HIS A 508 31.09 -30.59 -46.90
N ILE A 509 32.27 -30.15 -46.46
CA ILE A 509 33.06 -30.84 -45.41
C ILE A 509 32.61 -30.46 -43.98
N GLN A 510 31.93 -29.32 -43.80
CA GLN A 510 31.48 -28.85 -42.47
C GLN A 510 30.57 -29.87 -41.75
N HIS A 511 29.53 -30.38 -42.41
CA HIS A 511 28.57 -31.30 -41.80
C HIS A 511 29.20 -32.63 -41.34
N VAL A 512 30.25 -33.11 -42.00
CA VAL A 512 30.90 -34.39 -41.66
C VAL A 512 31.71 -34.28 -40.36
N LEU A 513 32.36 -33.14 -40.12
CA LEU A 513 33.09 -32.88 -38.88
C LEU A 513 32.14 -32.63 -37.71
N GLN A 514 31.06 -31.89 -37.94
CA GLN A 514 30.07 -31.54 -36.93
C GLN A 514 29.34 -32.78 -36.36
N TYR A 515 29.15 -33.83 -37.18
CA TYR A 515 28.61 -35.13 -36.74
C TYR A 515 29.60 -35.95 -35.89
N PHE A 516 30.91 -35.78 -36.11
CA PHE A 516 31.95 -36.52 -35.39
C PHE A 516 32.27 -35.92 -34.02
N GLU A 517 32.19 -34.59 -33.87
CA GLU A 517 32.33 -33.93 -32.56
C GLU A 517 31.14 -34.21 -31.64
N ALA A 518 29.92 -34.34 -32.18
CA ALA A 518 28.74 -34.72 -31.40
C ALA A 518 28.89 -36.09 -30.72
N LEU A 519 29.28 -37.11 -31.48
CA LEU A 519 29.50 -38.49 -31.00
C LEU A 519 30.61 -38.60 -29.94
N LEU A 520 31.61 -37.70 -29.98
CA LEU A 520 32.74 -37.72 -29.04
C LEU A 520 32.40 -37.06 -27.70
N ASN A 521 31.59 -35.99 -27.69
CA ASN A 521 31.14 -35.35 -26.46
C ASN A 521 30.18 -36.26 -25.66
N ASP A 522 29.25 -36.94 -26.34
CA ASP A 522 28.23 -37.76 -25.70
C ASP A 522 28.84 -38.96 -24.92
N TYR A 523 29.94 -39.53 -25.43
CA TYR A 523 30.66 -40.61 -24.75
C TYR A 523 31.38 -40.16 -23.48
N VAL A 524 31.95 -38.94 -23.48
CA VAL A 524 32.73 -38.39 -22.36
C VAL A 524 31.81 -37.91 -21.23
N ILE A 525 30.71 -37.24 -21.55
CA ILE A 525 29.77 -36.69 -20.57
C ILE A 525 29.14 -37.81 -19.72
N ASN A 526 28.72 -38.90 -20.36
CA ASN A 526 28.01 -40.00 -19.69
C ASN A 526 28.87 -40.82 -18.68
N HIS A 527 30.19 -40.61 -18.61
CA HIS A 527 31.07 -41.33 -17.68
C HIS A 527 31.66 -40.47 -16.54
N ALA A 528 31.47 -39.15 -16.54
CA ALA A 528 31.99 -38.26 -15.49
C ALA A 528 31.10 -38.20 -14.23
N CYS A 529 29.78 -38.30 -14.38
CA CYS A 529 28.79 -38.04 -13.33
C CYS A 529 28.60 -39.18 -12.31
N LYS A 530 29.69 -39.77 -11.78
CA LYS A 530 29.62 -40.90 -10.83
C LYS A 530 30.64 -40.88 -9.69
N ALA A 531 31.26 -39.72 -9.41
CA ALA A 531 32.37 -39.61 -8.46
C ALA A 531 32.39 -38.27 -7.67
N SER A 532 31.24 -37.80 -7.17
CA SER A 532 31.17 -36.60 -6.33
C SER A 532 29.97 -36.58 -5.37
N ASP A 533 29.89 -37.59 -4.49
CA ASP A 533 28.97 -37.63 -3.35
C ASP A 533 29.78 -37.96 -2.09
N LEU A 534 30.17 -36.93 -1.33
CA LEU A 534 30.56 -36.94 0.10
C LEU A 534 31.07 -35.54 0.54
N GLN A 535 30.85 -35.20 1.81
CA GLN A 535 30.98 -33.85 2.35
C GLN A 535 32.39 -33.50 2.89
N ALA A 536 32.60 -32.23 3.22
CA ALA A 536 33.83 -31.68 3.80
C ALA A 536 33.71 -31.40 5.31
N SER A 537 34.84 -31.31 6.02
CA SER A 537 34.92 -30.73 7.37
C SER A 537 36.33 -30.20 7.74
N ASP A 538 36.33 -28.91 8.13
CA ASP A 538 37.13 -28.22 9.16
C ASP A 538 38.68 -28.05 9.13
N VAL A 539 39.08 -26.95 9.82
CA VAL A 539 40.42 -26.52 10.32
C VAL A 539 41.51 -26.06 9.28
N PRO A 540 42.55 -25.26 9.64
CA PRO A 540 42.60 -23.88 9.11
C PRO A 540 43.98 -23.31 8.66
N PHE A 541 43.96 -22.01 8.30
CA PHE A 541 45.04 -21.01 8.36
C PHE A 541 46.13 -20.88 7.24
N SER A 542 46.25 -19.62 6.79
CA SER A 542 47.47 -18.90 6.37
C SER A 542 48.02 -19.06 4.93
N PRO A 543 48.45 -17.96 4.25
CA PRO A 543 48.86 -17.98 2.84
C PRO A 543 50.38 -17.83 2.59
N SER A 544 50.82 -18.14 1.37
CA SER A 544 51.96 -17.45 0.73
C SER A 544 51.92 -17.60 -0.79
N THR A 545 52.41 -16.57 -1.51
CA THR A 545 52.89 -16.54 -2.93
C THR A 545 52.16 -17.43 -3.96
N THR A 546 51.57 -16.90 -5.04
CA THR A 546 52.19 -15.94 -5.96
C THR A 546 51.16 -15.21 -6.84
N HIS A 547 51.16 -13.88 -6.85
CA HIS A 547 50.57 -13.10 -7.94
C HIS A 547 51.52 -13.08 -9.14
N VAL A 548 51.00 -13.25 -10.37
CA VAL A 548 51.35 -12.54 -11.63
C VAL A 548 50.85 -13.36 -12.86
N VAL A 549 50.52 -12.69 -13.96
CA VAL A 549 50.01 -13.20 -15.27
C VAL A 549 48.53 -13.64 -15.37
N THR A 550 47.59 -12.82 -14.87
CA THR A 550 46.19 -12.86 -15.37
C THR A 550 45.53 -11.47 -15.32
N ASN A 551 45.95 -10.56 -16.20
CA ASN A 551 45.36 -9.20 -16.24
C ASN A 551 45.37 -8.54 -17.64
N VAL A 552 44.92 -9.29 -18.65
CA VAL A 552 44.78 -8.80 -20.06
C VAL A 552 43.50 -9.30 -20.75
N VAL A 553 42.96 -10.47 -20.39
CA VAL A 553 41.95 -11.20 -21.21
C VAL A 553 40.60 -11.38 -20.49
N HIS A 554 40.05 -10.31 -19.91
CA HIS A 554 38.70 -10.32 -19.31
C HIS A 554 37.89 -9.02 -19.59
N PHE A 555 38.29 -8.21 -20.57
CA PHE A 555 37.61 -6.95 -20.89
C PHE A 555 36.94 -6.90 -22.28
N LEU A 556 37.00 -7.98 -23.05
CA LEU A 556 36.35 -8.08 -24.36
C LEU A 556 35.73 -9.48 -24.55
N LEU A 557 34.49 -9.50 -25.05
CA LEU A 557 33.68 -10.66 -25.46
C LEU A 557 33.10 -11.57 -24.36
N THR A 558 31.96 -11.18 -23.80
CA THR A 558 30.99 -12.13 -23.19
C THR A 558 29.53 -11.77 -23.53
N PRO A 559 28.98 -12.23 -24.66
CA PRO A 559 27.54 -12.39 -24.85
C PRO A 559 27.05 -13.76 -24.32
N CYS A 560 25.72 -13.90 -24.18
CA CYS A 560 25.02 -15.03 -23.58
C CYS A 560 25.39 -16.43 -24.11
N ILE A 561 25.33 -17.44 -23.22
CA ILE A 561 24.30 -18.50 -23.24
C ILE A 561 24.23 -19.21 -21.88
N SER A 562 23.06 -19.73 -21.53
CA SER A 562 22.68 -20.20 -20.19
C SER A 562 23.20 -21.60 -19.84
N THR A 563 23.66 -21.79 -18.60
CA THR A 563 23.75 -23.11 -17.96
C THR A 563 22.50 -23.38 -17.13
N VAL A 564 21.71 -24.39 -17.49
CA VAL A 564 20.63 -24.91 -16.63
C VAL A 564 21.27 -25.83 -15.59
N SER A 565 21.16 -25.45 -14.31
CA SER A 565 21.71 -26.23 -13.19
C SER A 565 20.58 -26.91 -12.40
N THR A 566 20.58 -28.25 -12.44
CA THR A 566 19.88 -29.11 -11.49
C THR A 566 20.92 -29.73 -10.54
N MET A 567 20.68 -29.98 -9.25
CA MET A 567 19.41 -30.14 -8.54
C MET A 567 19.44 -29.53 -7.13
N GLU A 568 18.31 -28.96 -6.72
CA GLU A 568 17.56 -29.49 -5.56
C GLU A 568 16.09 -29.63 -5.99
N ALA A 569 15.31 -30.48 -5.31
CA ALA A 569 14.01 -30.94 -5.80
C ALA A 569 12.85 -29.97 -5.49
N GLY A 570 12.83 -28.78 -6.10
CA GLY A 570 11.70 -27.83 -5.95
C GLY A 570 11.64 -26.69 -6.97
N LYS A 571 10.58 -26.66 -7.79
CA LYS A 571 10.08 -25.52 -8.61
C LYS A 571 11.16 -24.70 -9.38
N GLY A 572 11.65 -25.23 -10.50
CA GLY A 572 12.60 -24.53 -11.39
C GLY A 572 11.97 -23.50 -12.34
N TYR A 573 11.78 -22.25 -11.89
CA TYR A 573 11.47 -21.08 -12.72
C TYR A 573 11.86 -19.77 -12.00
N LEU A 574 11.91 -18.63 -12.71
CA LEU A 574 12.15 -17.31 -12.10
C LEU A 574 10.83 -16.65 -11.67
N GLY A 575 10.80 -16.10 -10.45
CA GLY A 575 9.66 -15.36 -9.91
C GLY A 575 8.88 -16.11 -8.82
N VAL A 576 7.90 -15.44 -8.22
CA VAL A 576 7.09 -15.99 -7.10
C VAL A 576 5.96 -16.95 -7.54
N THR A 577 5.66 -17.01 -8.84
CA THR A 577 4.65 -17.91 -9.44
C THR A 577 5.27 -18.63 -10.64
N PRO A 578 4.69 -19.77 -11.06
CA PRO A 578 5.00 -20.34 -12.38
C PRO A 578 4.77 -19.31 -13.50
N PRO A 579 5.46 -19.47 -14.65
CA PRO A 579 5.15 -18.71 -15.85
C PRO A 579 3.74 -19.03 -16.36
N ILE A 580 3.09 -18.05 -16.99
CA ILE A 580 1.78 -18.23 -17.64
C ILE A 580 1.95 -19.04 -18.93
N SER A 581 3.00 -18.73 -19.68
CA SER A 581 3.28 -19.38 -20.96
C SER A 581 4.78 -19.49 -21.20
N ILE A 582 5.25 -20.70 -21.51
CA ILE A 582 6.64 -20.98 -21.92
C ILE A 582 6.81 -21.06 -23.44
N SER A 583 5.74 -20.78 -24.20
CA SER A 583 5.75 -20.76 -25.66
C SER A 583 6.67 -19.66 -26.20
N GLU A 584 7.35 -19.93 -27.32
CA GLU A 584 8.00 -18.88 -28.10
C GLU A 584 6.94 -17.97 -28.75
N SER A 585 7.32 -16.72 -29.01
CA SER A 585 6.47 -15.77 -29.73
C SER A 585 6.24 -16.20 -31.18
N ASN A 586 4.99 -16.01 -31.65
CA ASN A 586 4.59 -16.32 -33.02
C ASN A 586 5.16 -15.31 -34.05
N ASP A 587 5.06 -15.62 -35.34
CA ASP A 587 5.69 -14.81 -36.39
C ASP A 587 5.10 -13.39 -36.51
N ARG A 588 3.83 -13.19 -36.15
CA ARG A 588 3.23 -11.85 -36.08
C ARG A 588 3.79 -11.05 -34.90
N GLU A 589 4.02 -11.67 -33.75
CA GLU A 589 4.73 -11.03 -32.63
C GLU A 589 6.19 -10.70 -32.98
N LYS A 590 6.85 -11.47 -33.87
CA LYS A 590 8.20 -11.16 -34.40
C LYS A 590 8.18 -9.91 -35.28
N GLU A 591 7.25 -9.83 -36.24
CA GLU A 591 7.05 -8.65 -37.10
C GLU A 591 6.72 -7.38 -36.28
N VAL A 592 5.81 -7.51 -35.31
CA VAL A 592 5.43 -6.44 -34.36
C VAL A 592 6.61 -5.98 -33.49
N THR A 593 7.58 -6.88 -33.21
CA THR A 593 8.81 -6.53 -32.48
C THR A 593 9.83 -5.80 -33.37
N ILE A 594 9.94 -6.15 -34.66
CA ILE A 594 10.82 -5.43 -35.61
C ILE A 594 10.36 -3.96 -35.72
N THR A 595 9.08 -3.74 -35.99
CA THR A 595 8.47 -2.40 -36.10
C THR A 595 8.54 -1.60 -34.79
N LEU A 596 8.48 -2.27 -33.62
CA LEU A 596 8.74 -1.62 -32.33
C LEU A 596 10.16 -1.06 -32.26
N MET A 597 11.15 -1.86 -32.63
CA MET A 597 12.57 -1.47 -32.57
C MET A 597 12.93 -0.39 -33.59
N GLU A 598 12.24 -0.33 -34.73
CA GLU A 598 12.32 0.80 -35.66
C GLU A 598 11.76 2.09 -35.06
N GLU A 599 10.58 2.05 -34.43
CA GLU A 599 9.99 3.23 -33.78
C GLU A 599 10.83 3.72 -32.60
N LEU A 600 11.37 2.83 -31.76
CA LEU A 600 12.26 3.21 -30.65
C LEU A 600 13.54 3.92 -31.14
N ARG A 601 14.11 3.48 -32.26
CA ARG A 601 15.22 4.20 -32.92
C ARG A 601 14.77 5.56 -33.44
N ARG A 602 13.61 5.64 -34.13
CA ARG A 602 13.04 6.91 -34.65
C ARG A 602 12.73 7.92 -33.54
N GLN A 603 12.37 7.47 -32.35
CA GLN A 603 12.11 8.30 -31.16
C GLN A 603 13.39 8.62 -30.35
N ASN A 604 14.57 8.27 -30.87
CA ASN A 604 15.88 8.55 -30.29
C ASN A 604 16.00 8.08 -28.82
N THR A 605 15.70 6.79 -28.59
CA THR A 605 15.81 6.17 -27.25
C THR A 605 17.17 5.55 -26.97
N PHE A 606 17.93 5.18 -28.01
CA PHE A 606 19.28 4.58 -27.90
C PHE A 606 20.34 5.69 -27.98
N GLU A 607 21.45 5.56 -27.26
CA GLU A 607 22.58 6.48 -27.40
C GLU A 607 23.47 6.15 -28.60
N GLY A 608 24.28 7.11 -29.05
CA GLY A 608 25.28 6.88 -30.09
C GLY A 608 26.56 6.25 -29.53
N GLU A 609 27.30 5.53 -30.37
CA GLU A 609 28.56 4.85 -29.97
C GLU A 609 29.62 5.80 -29.39
N GLU A 610 29.66 7.06 -29.87
CA GLU A 610 30.56 8.09 -29.34
C GLU A 610 30.16 8.56 -27.94
N GLU A 611 28.85 8.69 -27.67
CA GLU A 611 28.33 9.01 -26.33
C GLU A 611 28.64 7.87 -25.37
N ALA A 612 28.32 6.62 -25.75
CA ALA A 612 28.63 5.42 -24.98
C ALA A 612 30.12 5.31 -24.63
N ARG A 613 31.02 5.45 -25.62
CA ARG A 613 32.48 5.45 -25.41
C ARG A 613 32.94 6.57 -24.48
N THR A 614 32.32 7.74 -24.56
CA THR A 614 32.64 8.87 -23.67
C THR A 614 32.20 8.58 -22.23
N ARG A 615 31.03 7.95 -22.03
CA ARG A 615 30.59 7.48 -20.70
C ARG A 615 31.55 6.45 -20.09
N GLU A 616 32.06 5.50 -20.88
CA GLU A 616 33.07 4.53 -20.43
C GLU A 616 34.39 5.21 -20.02
N ILE A 617 34.90 6.13 -20.83
CA ILE A 617 36.13 6.90 -20.55
C ILE A 617 35.99 7.72 -19.27
N VAL A 618 34.85 8.42 -19.10
CA VAL A 618 34.58 9.21 -17.90
C VAL A 618 34.46 8.32 -16.66
N LEU A 619 33.77 7.18 -16.73
CA LEU A 619 33.70 6.21 -15.63
C LEU A 619 35.09 5.65 -15.24
N GLY A 620 35.97 5.42 -16.22
CA GLY A 620 37.37 5.06 -15.97
C GLY A 620 38.15 6.15 -15.22
N ARG A 621 38.02 7.42 -15.65
CA ARG A 621 38.62 8.58 -14.95
C ARG A 621 38.08 8.70 -13.51
N VAL A 622 36.76 8.56 -13.34
CA VAL A 622 36.07 8.64 -12.05
C VAL A 622 36.50 7.51 -11.09
N ALA A 623 36.65 6.27 -11.58
CA ALA A 623 37.14 5.16 -10.77
C ALA A 623 38.55 5.41 -10.22
N ALA A 624 39.44 6.00 -11.03
CA ALA A 624 40.77 6.42 -10.59
C ALA A 624 40.70 7.60 -9.58
N LEU A 625 39.80 8.56 -9.79
CA LEU A 625 39.60 9.69 -8.88
C LEU A 625 39.13 9.25 -7.48
N VAL A 626 38.20 8.29 -7.40
CA VAL A 626 37.71 7.73 -6.12
C VAL A 626 38.82 7.00 -5.36
N LYS A 627 39.69 6.25 -6.05
CA LYS A 627 40.88 5.62 -5.42
C LYS A 627 41.89 6.66 -4.94
N ASN A 628 42.12 7.73 -5.71
CA ASN A 628 42.96 8.86 -5.29
C ASN A 628 42.39 9.56 -4.04
N PHE A 629 41.07 9.77 -3.99
CA PHE A 629 40.36 10.32 -2.83
C PHE A 629 40.54 9.45 -1.58
N VAL A 630 40.25 8.15 -1.64
CA VAL A 630 40.46 7.21 -0.53
C VAL A 630 41.92 7.21 -0.07
N ARG A 631 42.88 7.27 -1.00
CA ARG A 631 44.32 7.38 -0.69
C ARG A 631 44.65 8.70 0.03
N ARG A 632 44.19 9.86 -0.46
CA ARG A 632 44.42 11.18 0.18
C ARG A 632 43.92 11.17 1.63
N VAL A 633 42.68 10.72 1.85
CA VAL A 633 42.07 10.62 3.18
C VAL A 633 42.82 9.62 4.08
N SER A 634 43.25 8.49 3.54
CA SER A 634 44.03 7.49 4.28
C SER A 634 45.36 8.07 4.79
N LEU A 635 46.10 8.78 3.94
CA LEU A 635 47.34 9.46 4.33
C LEU A 635 47.09 10.56 5.37
N ALA A 636 46.05 11.38 5.19
CA ALA A 636 45.66 12.41 6.15
C ALA A 636 45.28 11.85 7.54
N ARG A 637 44.74 10.62 7.58
CA ARG A 637 44.42 9.87 8.81
C ARG A 637 45.59 9.01 9.33
N GLY A 638 46.81 9.24 8.84
CA GLY A 638 48.04 8.65 9.37
C GLY A 638 48.37 7.22 8.92
N LEU A 639 47.68 6.69 7.89
CA LEU A 639 48.05 5.40 7.29
C LEU A 639 49.33 5.55 6.47
N SER A 640 50.17 4.52 6.45
CA SER A 640 51.37 4.49 5.60
C SER A 640 51.02 4.48 4.11
N GLU A 641 51.95 4.90 3.24
CA GLU A 641 51.83 4.78 1.77
C GLU A 641 51.26 3.43 1.33
N ALA A 642 51.85 2.32 1.80
CA ALA A 642 51.39 0.98 1.46
C ALA A 642 49.94 0.71 1.90
N ALA A 643 49.56 1.12 3.12
CA ALA A 643 48.20 0.94 3.63
C ALA A 643 47.18 1.87 2.96
N ALA A 644 47.57 3.10 2.61
CA ALA A 644 46.74 4.06 1.89
C ALA A 644 46.50 3.65 0.43
N ASN A 645 47.49 3.04 -0.22
CA ASN A 645 47.34 2.44 -1.55
C ASN A 645 46.49 1.15 -1.48
N ALA A 646 46.65 0.33 -0.43
CA ALA A 646 45.87 -0.90 -0.22
C ALA A 646 44.43 -0.66 0.29
N ALA A 647 44.07 0.55 0.72
CA ALA A 647 42.72 0.92 1.14
C ALA A 647 41.68 0.82 -0.01
N GLY A 648 42.14 0.96 -1.26
CA GLY A 648 41.34 0.74 -2.46
C GLY A 648 40.27 1.81 -2.69
N GLY A 649 39.04 1.37 -2.95
CA GLY A 649 37.89 2.21 -3.27
C GLY A 649 37.33 1.84 -4.65
N LYS A 650 36.00 1.73 -4.76
CA LYS A 650 35.34 1.19 -5.96
C LYS A 650 34.08 1.97 -6.30
N ILE A 651 33.79 2.13 -7.59
CA ILE A 651 32.51 2.67 -8.06
C ILE A 651 31.59 1.55 -8.55
N PHE A 652 30.29 1.74 -8.34
CA PHE A 652 29.22 0.90 -8.89
C PHE A 652 28.22 1.81 -9.59
N THR A 653 27.93 1.58 -10.87
CA THR A 653 26.84 2.28 -11.54
C THR A 653 25.51 1.61 -11.19
N PHE A 654 24.45 2.40 -11.10
CA PHE A 654 23.09 1.90 -10.88
C PHE A 654 22.09 2.59 -11.83
N GLY A 655 20.82 2.61 -11.45
CA GLY A 655 19.74 3.28 -12.17
C GLY A 655 19.64 2.93 -13.66
N SER A 656 19.37 3.94 -14.49
CA SER A 656 18.99 3.69 -15.90
C SER A 656 20.16 3.24 -16.78
N TYR A 657 21.37 3.71 -16.47
CA TYR A 657 22.62 3.36 -17.15
C TYR A 657 23.01 1.89 -16.89
N ARG A 658 23.04 1.45 -15.62
CA ARG A 658 23.36 0.05 -15.26
C ARG A 658 22.33 -0.95 -15.81
N LEU A 659 21.05 -0.58 -15.81
CA LEU A 659 20.00 -1.36 -16.46
C LEU A 659 20.21 -1.48 -17.99
N GLY A 660 20.96 -0.57 -18.61
CA GLY A 660 21.15 -0.52 -20.07
C GLY A 660 19.93 0.02 -20.82
N VAL A 661 19.14 0.89 -20.19
CA VAL A 661 17.90 1.48 -20.72
C VAL A 661 17.88 3.02 -20.69
N HIS A 662 19.05 3.62 -20.50
CA HIS A 662 19.32 5.04 -20.72
C HIS A 662 19.28 5.39 -22.21
N GLY A 663 19.11 6.68 -22.51
CA GLY A 663 19.21 7.23 -23.86
C GLY A 663 20.03 8.53 -23.89
N PRO A 664 20.10 9.22 -25.03
CA PRO A 664 20.94 10.40 -25.20
C PRO A 664 20.68 11.46 -24.13
N GLY A 665 21.75 11.99 -23.53
CA GLY A 665 21.69 13.02 -22.50
C GLY A 665 21.17 12.55 -21.13
N SER A 666 21.04 11.23 -20.88
CA SER A 666 20.74 10.71 -19.54
C SER A 666 21.91 10.91 -18.58
N ASP A 667 21.61 10.96 -17.29
CA ASP A 667 22.53 10.92 -16.17
C ASP A 667 23.20 9.54 -15.99
N ILE A 668 24.30 9.50 -15.22
CA ILE A 668 24.89 8.26 -14.69
C ILE A 668 24.81 8.26 -13.16
N ASP A 669 23.83 7.52 -12.64
CA ASP A 669 23.74 7.11 -11.25
C ASP A 669 25.00 6.32 -10.82
N THR A 670 25.84 6.89 -9.93
CA THR A 670 27.13 6.30 -9.53
C THR A 670 27.31 6.26 -8.01
N LEU A 671 27.57 5.08 -7.46
CA LEU A 671 27.83 4.86 -6.04
C LEU A 671 29.33 4.69 -5.77
N CYS A 672 29.91 5.59 -4.97
CA CYS A 672 31.27 5.50 -4.46
C CYS A 672 31.29 4.66 -3.17
N VAL A 673 31.94 3.49 -3.22
CA VAL A 673 32.11 2.56 -2.09
C VAL A 673 33.52 2.72 -1.52
N VAL A 674 33.59 3.06 -0.23
CA VAL A 674 34.83 3.47 0.48
C VAL A 674 34.99 2.73 1.82
N PRO A 675 36.24 2.56 2.31
CA PRO A 675 36.50 1.82 3.55
C PRO A 675 36.12 2.62 4.81
N LYS A 676 36.01 1.92 5.94
CA LYS A 676 35.44 2.40 7.22
C LYS A 676 36.05 3.69 7.80
N HIS A 677 37.28 4.02 7.43
CA HIS A 677 37.98 5.22 7.88
C HIS A 677 37.74 6.46 7.01
N VAL A 678 37.11 6.34 5.84
CA VAL A 678 36.69 7.48 5.00
C VAL A 678 35.25 7.83 5.37
N SER A 679 35.04 9.03 5.89
CA SER A 679 33.73 9.51 6.36
C SER A 679 32.95 10.27 5.27
N ARG A 680 31.71 10.68 5.58
CA ARG A 680 30.85 11.37 4.61
C ARG A 680 31.24 12.84 4.47
N GLU A 681 31.85 13.39 5.51
CA GLU A 681 32.43 14.72 5.58
C GLU A 681 33.62 14.79 4.61
N ASP A 682 34.52 13.81 4.62
CA ASP A 682 35.61 13.68 3.62
C ASP A 682 35.07 13.70 2.16
N PHE A 683 33.90 13.11 1.91
CA PHE A 683 33.30 13.06 0.57
C PHE A 683 32.82 14.43 0.08
N PHE A 684 32.34 15.31 0.95
CA PHE A 684 31.99 16.69 0.57
C PHE A 684 33.18 17.67 0.67
N GLU A 685 34.07 17.49 1.64
CA GLU A 685 35.21 18.39 1.86
C GLU A 685 36.41 18.10 0.95
N VAL A 686 36.65 16.84 0.58
CA VAL A 686 37.81 16.42 -0.24
C VAL A 686 37.39 15.96 -1.64
N PHE A 687 36.42 15.05 -1.77
CA PHE A 687 36.05 14.52 -3.10
C PHE A 687 35.32 15.56 -3.97
N GLU A 688 34.48 16.43 -3.40
CA GLU A 688 33.89 17.53 -4.16
C GLU A 688 34.94 18.53 -4.68
N VAL A 689 35.95 18.86 -3.87
CA VAL A 689 37.07 19.71 -4.29
C VAL A 689 37.89 19.04 -5.39
N MET A 690 38.18 17.74 -5.25
CA MET A 690 38.86 16.96 -6.29
C MET A 690 38.07 16.88 -7.61
N LEU A 691 36.74 16.87 -7.57
CA LEU A 691 35.91 16.98 -8.77
C LEU A 691 36.04 18.38 -9.42
N ARG A 692 36.08 19.46 -8.63
CA ARG A 692 36.32 20.82 -9.12
C ARG A 692 37.73 21.01 -9.70
N GLU A 693 38.72 20.26 -9.21
CA GLU A 693 40.09 20.19 -9.76
C GLU A 693 40.21 19.34 -11.05
N THR A 694 39.19 18.55 -11.42
CA THR A 694 39.31 17.55 -12.49
C THR A 694 39.07 18.14 -13.88
N GLU A 695 39.98 17.86 -14.82
CA GLU A 695 39.90 18.30 -16.21
C GLU A 695 38.60 17.83 -16.90
N GLY A 696 37.87 18.78 -17.50
CA GLY A 696 36.63 18.52 -18.24
C GLY A 696 35.36 18.55 -17.38
N VAL A 697 35.45 18.84 -16.08
CA VAL A 697 34.30 19.10 -15.22
C VAL A 697 33.82 20.54 -15.42
N THR A 698 32.52 20.73 -15.64
CA THR A 698 31.92 22.07 -15.87
C THR A 698 31.01 22.54 -14.73
N GLU A 699 30.39 21.61 -14.00
CA GLU A 699 29.39 21.89 -12.96
C GLU A 699 29.64 20.90 -11.81
N VAL A 700 29.60 21.37 -10.55
CA VAL A 700 29.68 20.54 -9.33
C VAL A 700 28.80 21.16 -8.23
N SER A 701 27.96 20.35 -7.59
CA SER A 701 27.06 20.77 -6.51
C SER A 701 26.81 19.63 -5.52
N GLY A 702 27.32 19.75 -4.29
CA GLY A 702 27.00 18.86 -3.18
C GLY A 702 25.69 19.23 -2.47
N VAL A 703 24.93 18.20 -2.08
CA VAL A 703 23.72 18.31 -1.25
C VAL A 703 23.83 17.33 -0.06
N PRO A 704 24.53 17.71 1.02
CA PRO A 704 24.76 16.84 2.18
C PRO A 704 23.49 16.58 3.01
N ASP A 705 22.56 17.55 3.03
CA ASP A 705 21.28 17.50 3.77
C ASP A 705 20.24 16.56 3.12
N ALA A 706 20.51 16.00 1.93
CA ALA A 706 19.55 15.18 1.21
C ALA A 706 19.26 13.83 1.91
N TYR A 707 18.04 13.32 1.74
CA TYR A 707 17.58 12.04 2.29
C TYR A 707 18.52 10.86 1.96
N VAL A 708 19.13 10.92 0.77
CA VAL A 708 20.36 10.22 0.41
C VAL A 708 21.37 11.30 -0.04
N PRO A 709 22.46 11.56 0.72
CA PRO A 709 23.42 12.61 0.40
C PRO A 709 24.11 12.38 -0.95
N ILE A 710 24.23 13.45 -1.75
CA ILE A 710 24.59 13.36 -3.17
C ILE A 710 25.51 14.50 -3.60
N ILE A 711 26.44 14.24 -4.51
CA ILE A 711 27.15 15.27 -5.30
C ILE A 711 26.73 15.13 -6.76
N LYS A 712 26.12 16.18 -7.31
CA LYS A 712 25.81 16.28 -8.74
C LYS A 712 26.98 16.91 -9.47
N THR A 713 27.38 16.36 -10.61
CA THR A 713 28.43 16.93 -11.44
C THR A 713 28.15 16.74 -12.93
N LYS A 714 28.93 17.41 -13.77
CA LYS A 714 28.89 17.28 -15.22
C LYS A 714 30.32 17.21 -15.77
N ILE A 715 30.70 16.05 -16.28
CA ILE A 715 32.06 15.73 -16.73
C ILE A 715 32.01 15.42 -18.22
N GLN A 716 32.77 16.18 -19.03
CA GLN A 716 32.74 16.08 -20.50
C GLN A 716 31.30 16.12 -21.05
N SER A 717 30.52 17.08 -20.53
CA SER A 717 29.07 17.28 -20.79
C SER A 717 28.11 16.18 -20.32
N ILE A 718 28.60 15.04 -19.80
CA ILE A 718 27.77 13.96 -19.23
C ILE A 718 27.40 14.31 -17.77
N PRO A 719 26.10 14.35 -17.40
CA PRO A 719 25.69 14.47 -16.00
C PRO A 719 25.98 13.19 -15.22
N ILE A 720 26.56 13.31 -14.01
CA ILE A 720 26.87 12.19 -13.13
C ILE A 720 26.43 12.54 -11.71
N ASP A 721 25.70 11.61 -11.09
CA ASP A 721 25.10 11.75 -9.77
C ASP A 721 25.82 10.79 -8.80
N PHE A 722 26.63 11.35 -7.90
CA PHE A 722 27.45 10.59 -6.96
C PHE A 722 26.79 10.38 -5.60
N LEU A 723 26.53 9.13 -5.25
CA LEU A 723 26.23 8.70 -3.89
C LEU A 723 27.48 8.15 -3.20
N MET A 724 27.46 8.09 -1.87
CA MET A 724 28.54 7.53 -1.06
C MET A 724 28.01 6.48 -0.07
N ALA A 725 28.71 5.33 -0.02
CA ALA A 725 28.52 4.30 1.00
C ALA A 725 29.88 3.91 1.60
N ARG A 726 30.00 4.08 2.91
CA ARG A 726 31.13 3.62 3.71
C ARG A 726 30.83 2.22 4.23
N LEU A 727 31.64 1.23 3.89
CA LEU A 727 31.49 -0.13 4.41
C LEU A 727 32.33 -0.35 5.67
N ALA A 728 31.95 -1.32 6.51
CA ALA A 728 32.66 -1.69 7.74
C ALA A 728 34.03 -2.38 7.50
N LEU A 729 34.58 -2.31 6.28
CA LEU A 729 35.82 -2.95 5.84
C LEU A 729 37.01 -2.00 5.98
N SER A 730 38.20 -2.53 6.30
CA SER A 730 39.44 -1.73 6.37
C SER A 730 39.98 -1.32 4.99
N SER A 731 39.62 -2.05 3.94
CA SER A 731 39.94 -1.82 2.53
C SER A 731 38.78 -2.29 1.66
N ILE A 732 38.67 -1.76 0.44
CA ILE A 732 37.64 -2.14 -0.55
C ILE A 732 38.32 -2.90 -1.70
N PRO A 733 38.08 -4.23 -1.85
CA PRO A 733 38.74 -5.03 -2.87
C PRO A 733 38.07 -4.87 -4.25
N GLU A 734 38.85 -5.12 -5.30
CA GLU A 734 38.43 -4.90 -6.70
C GLU A 734 37.29 -5.82 -7.15
N ASP A 735 37.22 -7.03 -6.60
CA ASP A 735 36.21 -8.06 -6.88
C ASP A 735 34.93 -7.91 -6.04
N LEU A 736 34.89 -6.96 -5.10
CA LEU A 736 33.74 -6.74 -4.18
C LEU A 736 32.41 -6.74 -4.95
N SER A 737 31.50 -7.62 -4.53
CA SER A 737 30.13 -7.69 -5.01
C SER A 737 29.17 -7.21 -3.92
N LEU A 738 28.22 -6.34 -4.28
CA LEU A 738 27.22 -5.81 -3.34
C LEU A 738 26.02 -6.75 -3.13
N GLN A 739 26.18 -8.06 -3.39
CA GLN A 739 25.10 -9.06 -3.20
C GLN A 739 24.92 -9.42 -1.73
N ASP A 740 26.01 -9.66 -0.99
CA ASP A 740 25.96 -10.10 0.40
C ASP A 740 25.27 -9.08 1.32
N ASP A 741 24.23 -9.49 2.04
CA ASP A 741 23.52 -8.66 3.03
C ASP A 741 24.33 -8.41 4.30
N ASN A 742 25.35 -9.23 4.59
CA ASN A 742 26.23 -9.00 5.74
C ASN A 742 27.07 -7.72 5.57
N LEU A 743 27.23 -7.22 4.34
CA LEU A 743 27.81 -5.89 4.06
C LEU A 743 27.00 -4.73 4.66
N LEU A 744 25.71 -4.95 4.98
CA LEU A 744 24.84 -3.94 5.59
C LEU A 744 24.99 -3.85 7.12
N ARG A 745 25.71 -4.79 7.75
CA ARG A 745 25.94 -4.80 9.21
C ARG A 745 26.75 -3.57 9.64
N ASN A 746 26.31 -2.93 10.72
CA ASN A 746 26.95 -1.76 11.35
C ASN A 746 27.08 -0.52 10.44
N LEU A 747 26.22 -0.38 9.42
CA LEU A 747 26.14 0.82 8.57
C LEU A 747 25.10 1.81 9.09
N ASP A 748 25.32 3.11 8.84
CA ASP A 748 24.29 4.13 9.02
C ASP A 748 23.23 4.06 7.91
N ASP A 749 21.96 4.39 8.21
CA ASP A 749 20.85 4.30 7.25
C ASP A 749 21.11 5.00 5.92
N ARG A 750 21.87 6.11 5.95
CA ARG A 750 22.24 6.85 4.73
C ARG A 750 23.16 6.01 3.84
N CYS A 751 24.08 5.21 4.40
CA CYS A 751 24.85 4.21 3.64
C CYS A 751 23.98 3.05 3.13
N ILE A 752 23.05 2.54 3.95
CA ILE A 752 22.12 1.47 3.54
C ILE A 752 21.26 1.93 2.34
N ARG A 753 20.73 3.16 2.39
CA ARG A 753 19.98 3.77 1.28
C ARG A 753 20.83 4.00 0.03
N SER A 754 22.09 4.46 0.18
CA SER A 754 23.04 4.58 -0.93
C SER A 754 23.31 3.23 -1.62
N LEU A 755 23.48 2.14 -0.85
CA LEU A 755 23.70 0.79 -1.38
C LEU A 755 22.47 0.23 -2.10
N GLY A 756 21.26 0.50 -1.58
CA GLY A 756 20.00 -0.05 -2.09
C GLY A 756 19.79 0.17 -3.60
N GLY A 757 20.16 1.35 -4.13
CA GLY A 757 20.05 1.65 -5.56
C GLY A 757 20.85 0.69 -6.45
N SER A 758 22.06 0.32 -6.02
CA SER A 758 22.90 -0.67 -6.73
C SER A 758 22.41 -2.09 -6.52
N ARG A 759 22.09 -2.48 -5.27
CA ARG A 759 21.59 -3.82 -4.91
C ARG A 759 20.34 -4.19 -5.73
N VAL A 760 19.36 -3.29 -5.78
CA VAL A 760 18.07 -3.52 -6.46
C VAL A 760 18.22 -3.68 -7.97
N VAL A 761 19.05 -2.87 -8.62
CA VAL A 761 19.24 -2.97 -10.09
C VAL A 761 19.95 -4.28 -10.47
N ASP A 762 20.96 -4.68 -9.72
CA ASP A 762 21.66 -5.94 -9.96
C ASP A 762 20.73 -7.16 -9.71
N GLU A 763 19.87 -7.12 -8.69
CA GLU A 763 18.85 -8.16 -8.47
C GLU A 763 17.82 -8.22 -9.61
N ILE A 764 17.33 -7.09 -10.11
CA ILE A 764 16.41 -7.06 -11.27
C ILE A 764 17.04 -7.74 -12.50
N LEU A 765 18.35 -7.54 -12.72
CA LEU A 765 19.08 -8.17 -13.84
C LEU A 765 19.31 -9.68 -13.65
N ARG A 766 19.33 -10.21 -12.42
CA ARG A 766 19.35 -11.66 -12.14
C ARG A 766 17.96 -12.30 -12.27
N LEU A 767 16.91 -11.55 -11.95
CA LEU A 767 15.53 -12.05 -11.84
C LEU A 767 14.74 -12.01 -13.15
N VAL A 768 15.38 -11.69 -14.29
CA VAL A 768 14.79 -11.75 -15.64
C VAL A 768 15.44 -12.84 -16.51
N PRO A 769 14.64 -13.64 -17.24
CA PRO A 769 15.17 -14.75 -18.05
C PRO A 769 15.93 -14.31 -19.30
N ASN A 770 15.61 -13.12 -19.86
CA ASN A 770 16.31 -12.55 -21.00
C ASN A 770 16.50 -11.04 -20.82
N VAL A 771 17.74 -10.64 -20.54
CA VAL A 771 18.13 -9.24 -20.27
C VAL A 771 17.94 -8.33 -21.50
N ALA A 772 18.10 -8.84 -22.71
CA ALA A 772 17.92 -8.05 -23.93
C ALA A 772 16.44 -7.73 -24.18
N VAL A 773 15.57 -8.75 -24.13
CA VAL A 773 14.11 -8.59 -24.23
C VAL A 773 13.59 -7.66 -23.13
N PHE A 774 14.08 -7.82 -21.90
CA PHE A 774 13.76 -6.94 -20.77
C PHE A 774 14.14 -5.47 -21.07
N ARG A 775 15.35 -5.21 -21.57
CA ARG A 775 15.84 -3.87 -21.91
C ARG A 775 14.99 -3.21 -22.98
N ASP A 776 14.69 -3.91 -24.07
CA ASP A 776 13.92 -3.35 -25.19
C ASP A 776 12.46 -3.07 -24.80
N SER A 777 11.86 -3.99 -24.04
CA SER A 777 10.52 -3.80 -23.44
C SER A 777 10.49 -2.60 -22.49
N LEU A 778 11.50 -2.46 -21.62
CA LEU A 778 11.59 -1.36 -20.67
C LEU A 778 11.91 -0.02 -21.35
N ARG A 779 12.64 0.00 -22.47
CA ARG A 779 12.80 1.20 -23.32
C ARG A 779 11.45 1.67 -23.87
N CYS A 780 10.61 0.75 -24.33
CA CYS A 780 9.23 1.06 -24.75
C CYS A 780 8.37 1.61 -23.60
N ILE A 781 8.30 0.90 -22.46
CA ILE A 781 7.47 1.33 -21.33
C ILE A 781 7.95 2.66 -20.73
N LYS A 782 9.27 2.92 -20.67
CA LYS A 782 9.82 4.23 -20.29
C LYS A 782 9.37 5.33 -21.26
N LEU A 783 9.52 5.14 -22.57
CA LEU A 783 9.11 6.14 -23.57
C LEU A 783 7.61 6.45 -23.51
N TRP A 784 6.78 5.43 -23.29
CA TRP A 784 5.33 5.58 -23.12
C TRP A 784 4.96 6.35 -21.84
N ALA A 785 5.54 6.00 -20.70
CA ALA A 785 5.18 6.60 -19.40
C ALA A 785 5.74 8.02 -19.21
N GLN A 786 6.90 8.32 -19.80
CA GLN A 786 7.58 9.63 -19.67
C GLN A 786 6.83 10.78 -20.37
N SER A 787 7.32 12.00 -20.16
CA SER A 787 7.15 13.11 -21.09
C SER A 787 8.55 13.63 -21.39
N LYS A 788 9.15 13.19 -22.50
CA LYS A 788 10.59 13.44 -22.75
C LYS A 788 10.84 14.93 -23.01
N PHE A 789 11.88 15.47 -22.37
CA PHE A 789 12.37 16.83 -22.60
C PHE A 789 13.79 16.74 -23.14
N LEU A 790 13.96 16.96 -24.44
CA LEU A 790 15.27 16.87 -25.10
C LEU A 790 16.03 18.19 -24.92
N LEU A 791 16.70 18.31 -23.77
CA LEU A 791 17.60 19.41 -23.45
C LEU A 791 18.84 19.36 -24.34
N TYR A 792 18.83 20.11 -25.44
CA TYR A 792 20.08 20.58 -26.04
C TYR A 792 20.68 21.64 -25.11
N PHE A 793 21.56 21.20 -24.21
CA PHE A 793 22.18 22.03 -23.17
C PHE A 793 23.32 22.90 -23.71
N LEU A 794 23.02 23.68 -24.75
CA LEU A 794 23.87 24.70 -25.34
C LEU A 794 23.16 26.05 -25.18
N GLY A 795 23.87 27.05 -24.63
CA GLY A 795 23.30 28.29 -24.06
C GLY A 795 22.74 29.30 -25.07
N ILE A 796 21.77 28.89 -25.89
CA ILE A 796 21.08 29.74 -26.86
C ILE A 796 19.66 30.03 -26.33
N ARG A 797 19.43 31.29 -25.94
CA ARG A 797 18.06 31.80 -25.73
C ARG A 797 17.31 31.71 -27.07
N VAL A 798 16.10 31.14 -27.07
CA VAL A 798 14.89 31.62 -27.79
C VAL A 798 13.76 30.60 -27.67
N GLN A 799 12.55 31.16 -27.52
CA GLN A 799 11.16 30.74 -27.78
C GLN A 799 10.81 29.51 -28.69
N LEU A 800 11.72 28.57 -29.00
CA LEU A 800 11.53 27.53 -30.02
C LEU A 800 11.76 26.08 -29.54
N LEU A 801 12.06 25.85 -28.25
CA LEU A 801 12.29 24.51 -27.67
C LEU A 801 11.01 23.88 -27.08
N ILE A 802 9.90 23.97 -27.81
CA ILE A 802 8.60 23.35 -27.45
C ILE A 802 8.14 22.44 -28.60
N GLN A 803 8.83 21.30 -28.79
CA GLN A 803 8.56 20.42 -29.95
C GLN A 803 8.71 18.91 -29.71
N LEU A 804 9.04 18.44 -28.50
CA LEU A 804 9.32 17.02 -28.24
C LEU A 804 8.72 16.43 -26.95
N PHE A 805 7.74 17.10 -26.32
CA PHE A 805 6.96 16.51 -25.22
C PHE A 805 6.09 15.34 -25.74
N LYS A 806 6.62 14.12 -25.63
CA LYS A 806 5.99 12.86 -26.08
C LYS A 806 5.85 11.87 -24.93
N GLY A 807 4.74 11.14 -24.91
CA GLY A 807 4.35 10.18 -23.87
C GLY A 807 3.25 10.68 -22.93
N ARG A 808 2.85 9.82 -21.98
CA ARG A 808 1.59 9.90 -21.21
C ARG A 808 1.66 10.70 -19.90
N ALA A 809 2.83 11.23 -19.54
CA ALA A 809 3.02 12.03 -18.32
C ALA A 809 2.65 11.32 -17.01
N ILE A 810 3.07 10.05 -16.86
CA ILE A 810 2.85 9.20 -15.67
C ILE A 810 4.17 8.66 -15.09
N TYR A 811 5.26 9.42 -15.23
CA TYR A 811 6.60 9.07 -14.74
C TYR A 811 7.10 10.14 -13.76
N SER A 812 6.70 10.05 -12.48
CA SER A 812 7.23 10.88 -11.39
C SER A 812 6.80 10.35 -10.02
N ASN A 813 7.75 9.80 -9.25
CA ASN A 813 7.49 9.30 -7.89
C ASN A 813 7.08 10.41 -6.91
N VAL A 814 7.63 11.63 -7.07
CA VAL A 814 7.34 12.78 -6.21
C VAL A 814 5.87 13.20 -6.34
N ASN A 815 5.35 13.22 -7.58
CA ASN A 815 3.95 13.55 -7.88
C ASN A 815 3.00 12.33 -7.77
N GLY A 816 3.45 11.22 -7.18
CA GLY A 816 2.62 10.04 -6.88
C GLY A 816 2.40 9.04 -8.01
N PHE A 817 3.18 9.12 -9.09
CA PHE A 817 3.20 8.11 -10.16
C PHE A 817 4.41 7.16 -10.00
N LEU A 818 4.61 6.22 -10.92
CA LEU A 818 5.76 5.31 -10.87
C LEU A 818 7.09 5.98 -11.24
N GLY A 819 8.13 5.70 -10.47
CA GLY A 819 9.53 6.00 -10.79
C GLY A 819 10.18 4.92 -11.67
N GLY A 820 11.38 5.20 -12.18
CA GLY A 820 12.07 4.32 -13.15
C GLY A 820 12.33 2.90 -12.67
N VAL A 821 12.65 2.70 -11.39
CA VAL A 821 12.87 1.37 -10.79
C VAL A 821 11.54 0.60 -10.66
N ALA A 822 10.43 1.27 -10.34
CA ALA A 822 9.13 0.64 -10.28
C ALA A 822 8.67 0.17 -11.68
N TRP A 823 8.85 0.98 -12.73
CA TRP A 823 8.63 0.58 -14.11
C TRP A 823 9.51 -0.62 -14.53
N ALA A 824 10.78 -0.64 -14.10
CA ALA A 824 11.67 -1.78 -14.34
C ALA A 824 11.15 -3.06 -13.67
N MET A 825 10.67 -2.99 -12.43
CA MET A 825 10.13 -4.16 -11.72
C MET A 825 8.82 -4.67 -12.33
N LEU A 826 7.94 -3.80 -12.84
CA LEU A 826 6.76 -4.25 -13.60
C LEU A 826 7.15 -5.01 -14.87
N VAL A 827 8.07 -4.47 -15.69
CA VAL A 827 8.50 -5.14 -16.92
C VAL A 827 9.22 -6.46 -16.60
N ALA A 828 10.08 -6.48 -15.59
CA ALA A 828 10.75 -7.71 -15.13
C ALA A 828 9.75 -8.79 -14.72
N ARG A 829 8.65 -8.42 -14.04
CA ARG A 829 7.59 -9.38 -13.66
C ARG A 829 6.91 -9.99 -14.88
N ILE A 830 6.66 -9.23 -15.94
CA ILE A 830 6.11 -9.78 -17.19
C ILE A 830 7.12 -10.71 -17.88
N CYS A 831 8.42 -10.37 -17.88
CA CYS A 831 9.45 -11.26 -18.41
C CYS A 831 9.53 -12.60 -17.65
N GLN A 832 9.31 -12.63 -16.33
CA GLN A 832 9.20 -13.88 -15.57
C GLN A 832 8.00 -14.73 -15.98
N LEU A 833 6.87 -14.09 -16.29
CA LEU A 833 5.62 -14.77 -16.64
C LEU A 833 5.61 -15.34 -18.08
N TYR A 834 6.48 -14.81 -18.95
CA TYR A 834 6.62 -15.23 -20.35
C TYR A 834 8.12 -15.34 -20.74
N PRO A 835 8.86 -16.32 -20.21
CA PRO A 835 10.33 -16.36 -20.30
C PRO A 835 10.90 -16.46 -21.72
N ASN A 836 10.13 -17.01 -22.66
CA ASN A 836 10.53 -17.24 -24.06
C ASN A 836 9.89 -16.25 -25.06
N ALA A 837 9.16 -15.25 -24.56
CA ALA A 837 8.55 -14.22 -25.39
C ALA A 837 9.56 -13.10 -25.73
N ILE A 838 9.28 -12.37 -26.81
CA ILE A 838 10.10 -11.24 -27.30
C ILE A 838 9.45 -9.88 -27.00
N ALA A 839 10.19 -8.78 -27.20
CA ALA A 839 9.82 -7.47 -26.65
C ALA A 839 8.42 -6.95 -27.07
N GLY A 840 7.99 -7.13 -28.31
CA GLY A 840 6.64 -6.74 -28.74
C GLY A 840 5.53 -7.53 -28.03
N ALA A 841 5.75 -8.82 -27.77
CA ALA A 841 4.84 -9.65 -27.00
C ALA A 841 4.84 -9.26 -25.52
N ILE A 842 6.01 -9.05 -24.91
CA ILE A 842 6.12 -8.56 -23.52
C ILE A 842 5.40 -7.24 -23.33
N VAL A 843 5.55 -6.28 -24.24
CA VAL A 843 4.85 -4.97 -24.19
C VAL A 843 3.32 -5.14 -24.32
N SER A 844 2.84 -6.08 -25.14
CA SER A 844 1.41 -6.45 -25.20
C SER A 844 0.90 -7.03 -23.89
N ARG A 845 1.57 -8.07 -23.37
CA ARG A 845 1.18 -8.72 -22.11
C ARG A 845 1.25 -7.76 -20.92
N PHE A 846 2.21 -6.83 -20.92
CA PHE A 846 2.36 -5.79 -19.90
C PHE A 846 1.09 -4.96 -19.72
N PHE A 847 0.52 -4.39 -20.79
CA PHE A 847 -0.64 -3.52 -20.63
C PHE A 847 -1.89 -4.29 -20.17
N ILE A 848 -2.12 -5.49 -20.71
CA ILE A 848 -3.27 -6.32 -20.33
C ILE A 848 -3.16 -6.74 -18.86
N ILE A 849 -1.98 -7.25 -18.44
CA ILE A 849 -1.77 -7.73 -17.08
C ILE A 849 -1.75 -6.58 -16.06
N MET A 850 -1.15 -5.42 -16.37
CA MET A 850 -1.13 -4.28 -15.45
C MET A 850 -2.49 -3.57 -15.34
N TYR A 851 -3.33 -3.63 -16.38
CA TYR A 851 -4.73 -3.22 -16.32
C TYR A 851 -5.60 -4.17 -15.47
N GLN A 852 -5.34 -5.48 -15.54
CA GLN A 852 -6.12 -6.51 -14.83
C GLN A 852 -5.53 -6.94 -13.48
N TRP A 853 -4.41 -6.35 -13.06
CA TRP A 853 -3.76 -6.69 -11.80
C TRP A 853 -4.64 -6.32 -10.61
N SER A 854 -4.81 -7.27 -9.68
CA SER A 854 -5.69 -7.14 -8.51
C SER A 854 -5.07 -6.25 -7.40
N TRP A 855 -4.81 -4.98 -7.71
CA TRP A 855 -4.32 -4.00 -6.73
C TRP A 855 -5.27 -3.95 -5.51
N PRO A 856 -4.76 -4.00 -4.26
CA PRO A 856 -3.38 -3.76 -3.84
C PRO A 856 -2.48 -5.00 -3.69
N GLN A 857 -2.76 -6.14 -4.36
CA GLN A 857 -1.83 -7.28 -4.36
C GLN A 857 -0.41 -6.87 -4.83
N PRO A 858 0.67 -7.27 -4.14
CA PRO A 858 2.01 -6.76 -4.43
C PRO A 858 2.66 -7.40 -5.64
N VAL A 859 3.35 -6.58 -6.44
CA VAL A 859 4.27 -7.08 -7.47
C VAL A 859 5.60 -7.45 -6.80
N LEU A 860 5.88 -8.76 -6.72
CA LEU A 860 7.10 -9.34 -6.19
C LEU A 860 7.92 -10.00 -7.30
N LEU A 861 9.25 -9.78 -7.33
CA LEU A 861 10.16 -10.45 -8.27
C LEU A 861 10.83 -11.70 -7.70
N LYS A 862 10.94 -11.81 -6.38
CA LYS A 862 11.31 -13.01 -5.63
C LYS A 862 10.57 -13.00 -4.29
N GLN A 863 10.66 -14.07 -3.52
CA GLN A 863 10.11 -14.08 -2.15
C GLN A 863 10.86 -13.07 -1.29
N ILE A 864 10.18 -12.49 -0.30
CA ILE A 864 10.81 -11.55 0.63
C ILE A 864 11.66 -12.35 1.61
N GLU A 865 12.97 -12.13 1.55
CA GLU A 865 13.97 -12.81 2.39
C GLU A 865 14.10 -12.11 3.75
N GLU A 866 14.20 -12.89 4.82
CA GLU A 866 14.70 -12.40 6.11
C GLU A 866 16.23 -12.23 6.04
N GLY A 867 16.74 -11.14 6.61
CA GLY A 867 18.15 -10.76 6.52
C GLY A 867 18.77 -10.39 7.87
N PRO A 868 20.08 -10.13 7.92
CA PRO A 868 20.88 -10.16 9.15
C PRO A 868 20.70 -8.97 10.11
N LEU A 869 19.74 -8.07 9.87
CA LEU A 869 19.47 -6.87 10.67
C LEU A 869 17.99 -6.79 11.10
N GLN A 870 17.75 -6.22 12.29
CA GLN A 870 16.42 -5.86 12.77
C GLN A 870 15.96 -4.52 12.15
N VAL A 871 15.87 -4.46 10.82
CA VAL A 871 15.36 -3.30 10.06
C VAL A 871 13.95 -3.60 9.52
N ARG A 872 13.12 -2.57 9.37
CA ARG A 872 11.79 -2.73 8.76
C ARG A 872 11.92 -3.19 7.31
N VAL A 873 11.40 -4.38 7.05
CA VAL A 873 11.13 -4.94 5.72
C VAL A 873 9.64 -4.74 5.42
N TRP A 874 9.28 -4.47 4.17
CA TRP A 874 7.89 -4.25 3.77
C TRP A 874 6.99 -5.44 4.15
N ASN A 875 6.00 -5.20 5.01
CA ASN A 875 5.09 -6.25 5.46
C ASN A 875 3.71 -5.67 5.83
N PRO A 876 2.68 -5.78 4.96
CA PRO A 876 1.35 -5.22 5.20
C PRO A 876 0.55 -5.99 6.27
N ARG A 877 1.00 -7.18 6.69
CA ARG A 877 0.41 -7.88 7.83
C ARG A 877 0.80 -7.18 9.14
N LEU A 878 2.07 -6.81 9.28
CA LEU A 878 2.62 -6.18 10.50
C LEU A 878 2.43 -4.66 10.52
N TYR A 879 2.70 -3.95 9.42
CA TYR A 879 2.79 -2.49 9.42
C TYR A 879 1.57 -1.84 8.73
N PRO A 880 0.72 -1.07 9.45
CA PRO A 880 -0.42 -0.34 8.86
C PRO A 880 -0.03 0.57 7.69
N GLY A 881 1.13 1.22 7.79
CA GLY A 881 1.67 2.03 6.70
C GLY A 881 2.10 1.22 5.46
N ASP A 882 2.41 -0.06 5.59
CA ASP A 882 2.68 -0.92 4.43
C ASP A 882 1.39 -1.43 3.76
N ARG A 883 0.32 -1.55 4.55
CA ARG A 883 -1.01 -1.99 4.17
C ARG A 883 -1.80 -0.94 3.37
N SER A 884 -1.58 0.36 3.63
CA SER A 884 -2.26 1.46 2.92
C SER A 884 -1.74 1.72 1.50
N HIS A 885 -0.71 1.00 1.04
CA HIS A 885 -0.16 1.15 -0.30
C HIS A 885 -1.13 0.67 -1.39
N ARG A 886 -1.53 1.58 -2.27
CA ARG A 886 -2.54 1.32 -3.32
C ARG A 886 -2.06 0.45 -4.48
N MET A 887 -0.78 0.56 -4.86
CA MET A 887 -0.17 -0.22 -5.94
C MET A 887 1.24 -0.67 -5.54
N PRO A 888 1.39 -1.60 -4.57
CA PRO A 888 2.70 -1.94 -4.03
C PRO A 888 3.56 -2.73 -5.03
N ILE A 889 4.76 -2.21 -5.30
CA ILE A 889 5.77 -2.86 -6.15
C ILE A 889 7.06 -2.90 -5.32
N ILE A 890 7.51 -4.11 -5.01
CA ILE A 890 8.46 -4.34 -3.91
C ILE A 890 9.87 -4.58 -4.44
N THR A 891 10.84 -3.90 -3.87
CA THR A 891 12.25 -4.05 -4.25
C THR A 891 12.77 -5.45 -3.88
N PRO A 892 13.39 -6.21 -4.80
CA PRO A 892 13.84 -7.58 -4.53
C PRO A 892 15.00 -7.66 -3.54
N ALA A 893 15.91 -6.69 -3.53
CA ALA A 893 17.04 -6.69 -2.59
C ALA A 893 16.59 -6.36 -1.17
N TYR A 894 17.15 -7.08 -0.18
CA TYR A 894 16.96 -6.78 1.24
C TYR A 894 17.65 -5.45 1.63
N PRO A 895 17.06 -4.67 2.57
CA PRO A 895 15.69 -4.82 3.08
C PRO A 895 14.66 -4.40 2.04
N ALA A 896 13.67 -5.26 1.80
CA ALA A 896 12.67 -5.05 0.76
C ALA A 896 11.72 -3.89 1.13
N MET A 897 11.42 -3.00 0.18
CA MET A 897 10.64 -1.77 0.38
C MET A 897 9.64 -1.53 -0.76
N CYS A 898 8.56 -0.80 -0.48
CA CYS A 898 7.61 -0.38 -1.50
C CYS A 898 8.15 0.81 -2.32
N ALA A 899 8.44 0.59 -3.60
CA ALA A 899 8.94 1.61 -4.52
C ALA A 899 7.84 2.59 -5.02
N THR A 900 6.60 2.38 -4.58
CA THR A 900 5.38 3.08 -5.04
C THR A 900 4.53 3.61 -3.88
N HIS A 901 5.14 3.83 -2.72
CA HIS A 901 4.46 4.34 -1.52
C HIS A 901 3.78 5.72 -1.68
N ASN A 902 4.09 6.44 -2.76
CA ASN A 902 3.51 7.75 -3.09
C ASN A 902 2.22 7.67 -3.93
N VAL A 903 1.74 6.48 -4.33
CA VAL A 903 0.54 6.35 -5.18
C VAL A 903 -0.74 6.67 -4.41
N SER A 904 -1.49 7.67 -4.88
CA SER A 904 -2.79 8.12 -4.32
C SER A 904 -3.98 7.48 -5.06
N ALA A 905 -5.22 7.74 -4.61
CA ALA A 905 -6.40 7.19 -5.30
C ALA A 905 -6.55 7.78 -6.71
N SER A 906 -6.16 9.05 -6.90
CA SER A 906 -6.16 9.73 -8.20
C SER A 906 -5.10 9.16 -9.14
N THR A 907 -3.84 9.06 -8.70
CA THR A 907 -2.76 8.58 -9.57
C THR A 907 -2.92 7.10 -9.92
N GLN A 908 -3.45 6.28 -9.01
CA GLN A 908 -3.92 4.91 -9.31
C GLN A 908 -4.97 4.92 -10.43
N MET A 909 -6.03 5.73 -10.32
CA MET A 909 -7.09 5.80 -11.33
C MET A 909 -6.54 6.21 -12.72
N ILE A 910 -5.64 7.19 -12.77
CA ILE A 910 -5.00 7.66 -14.01
C ILE A 910 -4.13 6.58 -14.64
N MET A 911 -3.34 5.86 -13.84
CA MET A 911 -2.48 4.78 -14.36
C MET A 911 -3.32 3.60 -14.87
N THR A 912 -4.41 3.23 -14.20
CA THR A 912 -5.36 2.23 -14.70
C THR A 912 -6.04 2.67 -16.01
N GLU A 913 -6.38 3.95 -16.16
CA GLU A 913 -6.91 4.51 -17.41
C GLU A 913 -5.89 4.41 -18.57
N GLU A 914 -4.63 4.79 -18.34
CA GLU A 914 -3.58 4.71 -19.35
C GLU A 914 -3.12 3.27 -19.63
N PHE A 915 -3.15 2.34 -18.65
CA PHE A 915 -2.92 0.92 -18.92
C PHE A 915 -3.98 0.34 -19.85
N LYS A 916 -5.27 0.67 -19.63
CA LYS A 916 -6.34 0.27 -20.55
C LYS A 916 -6.09 0.80 -21.96
N LYS A 917 -5.81 2.11 -22.10
CA LYS A 917 -5.48 2.72 -23.40
C LYS A 917 -4.26 2.07 -24.06
N GLY A 918 -3.25 1.70 -23.28
CA GLY A 918 -2.08 0.96 -23.76
C GLY A 918 -2.47 -0.39 -24.35
N ALA A 919 -3.33 -1.16 -23.68
CA ALA A 919 -3.85 -2.42 -24.19
C ALA A 919 -4.69 -2.21 -25.46
N ASP A 920 -5.63 -1.26 -25.43
CA ASP A 920 -6.50 -0.91 -26.57
C ASP A 920 -5.73 -0.39 -27.80
N ILE A 921 -4.49 0.08 -27.64
CA ILE A 921 -3.60 0.51 -28.74
C ILE A 921 -2.71 -0.65 -29.21
N VAL A 922 -2.05 -1.38 -28.30
CA VAL A 922 -1.13 -2.45 -28.68
C VAL A 922 -1.85 -3.65 -29.30
N ASP A 923 -3.11 -3.91 -28.92
CA ASP A 923 -3.97 -4.88 -29.61
C ASP A 923 -4.16 -4.50 -31.10
N LYS A 924 -4.47 -3.23 -31.38
CA LYS A 924 -4.60 -2.73 -32.77
C LYS A 924 -3.27 -2.79 -33.53
N VAL A 925 -2.13 -2.56 -32.88
CA VAL A 925 -0.80 -2.72 -33.48
C VAL A 925 -0.54 -4.19 -33.84
N ILE A 926 -0.89 -5.12 -32.95
CA ILE A 926 -0.81 -6.57 -33.23
C ILE A 926 -1.70 -6.94 -34.42
N VAL A 927 -2.95 -6.45 -34.47
CA VAL A 927 -3.86 -6.67 -35.61
C VAL A 927 -3.41 -5.93 -36.89
N GLY A 928 -2.50 -4.96 -36.78
CA GLY A 928 -1.98 -4.17 -37.92
C GLY A 928 -2.86 -3.00 -38.34
N THR A 929 -3.75 -2.54 -37.46
CA THR A 929 -4.68 -1.41 -37.69
C THR A 929 -4.26 -0.11 -37.01
N ALA A 930 -3.16 -0.11 -36.26
CA ALA A 930 -2.55 1.05 -35.62
C ALA A 930 -1.01 0.97 -35.70
N ALA A 931 -0.33 2.10 -35.52
CA ALA A 931 1.14 2.19 -35.47
C ALA A 931 1.66 2.44 -34.04
N TRP A 932 2.86 1.95 -33.73
CA TRP A 932 3.52 2.15 -32.43
C TRP A 932 3.62 3.63 -32.00
N SER A 933 3.68 4.57 -32.95
CA SER A 933 3.65 6.02 -32.68
C SER A 933 2.38 6.51 -31.98
N GLU A 934 1.26 5.80 -32.07
CA GLU A 934 0.02 6.13 -31.35
C GLU A 934 0.13 5.84 -29.84
N LEU A 935 0.90 4.80 -29.47
CA LEU A 935 1.20 4.52 -28.07
C LEU A 935 1.98 5.70 -27.45
N PHE A 936 2.98 6.20 -28.18
CA PHE A 936 3.84 7.32 -27.79
C PHE A 936 3.24 8.72 -28.08
N ALA A 937 1.96 8.79 -28.44
CA ALA A 937 1.24 10.06 -28.59
C ALA A 937 1.33 10.91 -27.30
N LYS A 938 1.39 12.25 -27.48
CA LYS A 938 1.42 13.23 -26.39
C LYS A 938 0.14 13.19 -25.56
N HIS A 939 0.28 13.36 -24.25
CA HIS A 939 -0.83 13.49 -23.30
C HIS A 939 -1.78 14.66 -23.64
N ASP A 940 -3.07 14.47 -23.36
CA ASP A 940 -4.11 15.49 -23.54
C ASP A 940 -4.30 16.41 -22.31
N PHE A 941 -3.42 16.32 -21.29
CA PHE A 941 -3.61 16.91 -19.94
C PHE A 941 -4.22 18.33 -19.92
N PHE A 942 -3.67 19.29 -20.67
CA PHE A 942 -4.13 20.70 -20.69
C PHE A 942 -5.42 20.95 -21.48
N HIS A 943 -5.94 19.91 -22.16
CA HIS A 943 -7.23 19.89 -22.86
C HIS A 943 -8.26 19.01 -22.13
N LYS A 944 -7.81 17.97 -21.40
CA LYS A 944 -8.65 16.96 -20.73
C LYS A 944 -9.55 17.53 -19.62
N TYR A 945 -9.07 18.51 -18.86
CA TYR A 945 -9.82 19.08 -17.72
C TYR A 945 -10.41 20.46 -18.02
N ARG A 946 -11.59 20.72 -17.48
CA ARG A 946 -12.28 22.03 -17.58
C ARG A 946 -11.70 23.06 -16.59
N TYR A 947 -11.17 22.57 -15.47
CA TYR A 947 -10.64 23.36 -14.35
C TYR A 947 -9.29 22.80 -13.92
N TYR A 948 -8.41 23.70 -13.49
CA TYR A 948 -7.09 23.36 -12.95
C TYR A 948 -6.84 24.18 -11.68
N LEU A 949 -6.02 23.63 -10.79
CA LEU A 949 -5.26 24.43 -9.83
C LEU A 949 -3.92 24.80 -10.45
N GLN A 950 -3.49 26.02 -10.19
CA GLN A 950 -2.19 26.57 -10.54
C GLN A 950 -1.48 26.90 -9.23
N ILE A 951 -0.34 26.25 -8.97
CA ILE A 951 0.47 26.43 -7.76
C ILE A 951 1.77 27.11 -8.19
N ILE A 952 2.04 28.30 -7.68
CA ILE A 952 3.16 29.16 -8.09
C ILE A 952 4.10 29.32 -6.92
N ALA A 953 5.34 28.84 -7.07
CA ALA A 953 6.45 29.07 -6.16
C ALA A 953 7.40 30.10 -6.77
N SER A 954 7.76 31.18 -6.06
CA SER A 954 8.60 32.25 -6.63
C SER A 954 9.61 32.85 -5.63
N THR A 955 10.74 33.33 -6.14
CA THR A 955 11.76 34.08 -5.38
C THR A 955 12.36 35.23 -6.21
N GLY A 956 13.17 36.08 -5.57
CA GLY A 956 14.07 37.02 -6.25
C GLY A 956 15.48 36.44 -6.56
N ASP A 957 15.74 35.17 -6.25
CA ASP A 957 17.07 34.57 -6.28
C ASP A 957 17.04 33.14 -6.89
N PRO A 958 17.92 32.79 -7.84
CA PRO A 958 17.83 31.53 -8.59
C PRO A 958 18.20 30.29 -7.76
N ASP A 959 19.23 30.38 -6.90
CA ASP A 959 19.68 29.26 -6.08
C ASP A 959 18.67 28.94 -4.96
N LEU A 960 17.99 29.99 -4.48
CA LEU A 960 16.85 29.89 -3.58
C LEU A 960 15.61 29.34 -4.30
N GLN A 961 15.37 29.71 -5.57
CA GLN A 961 14.24 29.19 -6.34
C GLN A 961 14.32 27.67 -6.49
N ILE A 962 15.48 27.11 -6.83
CA ILE A 962 15.68 25.65 -6.98
C ILE A 962 15.26 24.92 -5.68
N LYS A 963 15.75 25.41 -4.53
CA LYS A 963 15.45 24.82 -3.22
C LYS A 963 13.97 25.00 -2.84
N TRP A 964 13.39 26.17 -3.15
CA TRP A 964 12.00 26.49 -2.85
C TRP A 964 11.02 25.70 -3.72
N SER A 965 11.19 25.68 -5.04
CA SER A 965 10.30 24.95 -5.94
C SER A 965 10.36 23.44 -5.74
N GLY A 966 11.54 22.87 -5.45
CA GLY A 966 11.64 21.45 -5.05
C GLY A 966 10.94 21.16 -3.70
N THR A 967 11.02 22.09 -2.74
CA THR A 967 10.25 21.98 -1.48
C THR A 967 8.75 22.05 -1.72
N VAL A 968 8.27 22.87 -2.66
CA VAL A 968 6.85 22.93 -3.05
C VAL A 968 6.43 21.66 -3.78
N GLU A 969 7.22 21.16 -4.74
CA GLU A 969 6.92 19.94 -5.51
C GLU A 969 6.78 18.72 -4.60
N SER A 970 7.72 18.53 -3.67
CA SER A 970 7.70 17.44 -2.68
C SER A 970 6.48 17.43 -1.74
N ARG A 971 5.68 18.51 -1.74
CA ARG A 971 4.45 18.65 -0.95
C ARG A 971 3.17 18.63 -1.80
N LEU A 972 3.26 18.59 -3.15
CA LEU A 972 2.09 18.58 -4.04
C LEU A 972 1.23 17.32 -3.87
N ARG A 973 1.84 16.17 -3.61
CA ARG A 973 1.11 14.92 -3.33
C ARG A 973 0.19 15.06 -2.12
N GLN A 974 0.59 15.81 -1.11
CA GLN A 974 -0.17 16.07 0.11
C GLN A 974 -1.38 16.98 -0.17
N LEU A 975 -1.29 17.88 -1.15
CA LEU A 975 -2.44 18.60 -1.69
C LEU A 975 -3.38 17.66 -2.46
N VAL A 976 -2.86 16.77 -3.32
CA VAL A 976 -3.66 15.77 -4.05
C VAL A 976 -4.42 14.84 -3.08
N MET A 977 -3.74 14.28 -2.09
CA MET A 977 -4.38 13.43 -1.07
C MET A 977 -5.42 14.20 -0.25
N LYS A 978 -5.22 15.50 0.04
CA LYS A 978 -6.25 16.33 0.69
C LYS A 978 -7.43 16.70 -0.22
N LEU A 979 -7.21 16.79 -1.54
CA LEU A 979 -8.27 16.99 -2.53
C LEU A 979 -9.13 15.73 -2.74
N GLU A 980 -8.58 14.54 -2.52
CA GLU A 980 -9.30 13.26 -2.59
C GLU A 980 -10.40 13.10 -1.52
N PHE A 981 -10.41 13.92 -0.47
CA PHE A 981 -11.49 13.98 0.53
C PHE A 981 -12.62 14.97 0.17
N VAL A 982 -12.52 15.70 -0.95
CA VAL A 982 -13.56 16.66 -1.37
C VAL A 982 -14.61 15.94 -2.19
N GLU A 983 -15.68 15.46 -1.55
CA GLU A 983 -16.77 14.61 -2.12
C GLU A 983 -17.11 14.90 -3.59
N SER A 984 -17.28 16.18 -3.92
CA SER A 984 -17.76 16.64 -5.23
C SER A 984 -16.70 16.62 -6.35
N LEU A 985 -15.49 16.11 -6.08
CA LEU A 985 -14.33 15.99 -6.95
C LEU A 985 -13.98 14.50 -7.18
N ILE A 986 -14.07 14.03 -8.42
CA ILE A 986 -13.76 12.64 -8.81
C ILE A 986 -12.25 12.38 -8.83
N LEU A 987 -11.46 13.37 -9.25
CA LEU A 987 -10.04 13.21 -9.55
C LEU A 987 -9.26 14.51 -9.40
N ALA A 988 -8.11 14.44 -8.73
CA ALA A 988 -7.06 15.46 -8.75
C ALA A 988 -5.82 14.91 -9.47
N HIS A 989 -5.59 15.32 -10.72
CA HIS A 989 -4.47 14.85 -11.55
C HIS A 989 -3.29 15.83 -11.45
N PRO A 990 -2.22 15.56 -10.67
CA PRO A 990 -1.02 16.40 -10.66
C PRO A 990 -0.23 16.25 -11.96
N PHE A 991 0.15 17.34 -12.60
CA PHE A 991 1.06 17.29 -13.74
C PHE A 991 2.50 17.05 -13.27
N ILE A 992 3.21 16.12 -13.90
CA ILE A 992 4.51 15.59 -13.44
C ILE A 992 5.72 16.55 -13.55
N LYS A 993 5.50 17.84 -13.87
CA LYS A 993 6.57 18.82 -14.08
C LYS A 993 6.13 20.25 -13.75
N GLY A 994 7.02 21.01 -13.10
CA GLY A 994 6.90 22.45 -12.95
C GLY A 994 7.35 23.24 -14.20
N PHE A 995 6.67 24.35 -14.48
CA PHE A 995 7.01 25.30 -15.54
C PHE A 995 7.82 26.47 -14.96
N GLU A 996 9.13 26.44 -15.19
CA GLU A 996 10.08 27.49 -14.77
C GLU A 996 9.98 28.74 -15.65
N GLN A 997 10.03 29.92 -15.04
CA GLN A 997 9.98 31.22 -15.69
C GLN A 997 10.90 32.23 -15.00
N VAL A 998 11.54 33.08 -15.79
CA VAL A 998 12.27 34.26 -15.32
C VAL A 998 11.58 35.48 -15.91
N SER A 999 11.28 36.49 -15.09
CA SER A 999 10.61 37.72 -15.51
C SER A 999 11.35 38.93 -14.96
N TYR A 1000 11.64 39.88 -15.82
CA TYR A 1000 12.43 41.07 -15.50
C TYR A 1000 11.51 42.25 -15.19
N CYS A 1001 11.60 42.79 -13.99
CA CYS A 1001 10.74 43.84 -13.44
C CYS A 1001 11.49 45.17 -13.28
N LEU A 1002 10.78 46.28 -13.39
CA LEU A 1002 11.29 47.65 -13.27
C LEU A 1002 10.79 48.38 -12.00
N SER A 1003 10.00 47.71 -11.16
CA SER A 1003 9.52 48.24 -9.88
C SER A 1003 9.03 47.14 -8.95
N GLU A 1004 8.96 47.41 -7.65
CA GLU A 1004 8.38 46.50 -6.65
C GLU A 1004 6.93 46.09 -6.97
N GLY A 1005 6.15 46.98 -7.60
CA GLY A 1005 4.78 46.69 -8.01
C GLY A 1005 4.70 45.62 -9.10
N GLU A 1006 5.64 45.64 -10.06
CA GLU A 1006 5.78 44.56 -11.04
C GLU A 1006 6.30 43.29 -10.39
N VAL A 1007 7.32 43.38 -9.52
CA VAL A 1007 7.86 42.22 -8.75
C VAL A 1007 6.74 41.49 -8.00
N ARG A 1008 5.92 42.23 -7.25
CA ARG A 1008 4.80 41.66 -6.48
C ARG A 1008 3.73 41.02 -7.36
N SER A 1009 3.43 41.62 -8.52
CA SER A 1009 2.45 41.08 -9.48
C SER A 1009 2.96 39.79 -10.12
N VAL A 1010 4.22 39.78 -10.56
CA VAL A 1010 4.88 38.62 -11.20
C VAL A 1010 5.06 37.47 -10.22
N ALA A 1011 5.47 37.74 -8.97
CA ALA A 1011 5.56 36.71 -7.92
C ALA A 1011 4.20 36.04 -7.62
N GLN A 1012 3.09 36.74 -7.86
CA GLN A 1012 1.74 36.19 -7.74
C GLN A 1012 1.26 35.44 -9.02
N GLY A 1013 1.97 35.57 -10.14
CA GLY A 1013 1.62 35.00 -11.45
C GLY A 1013 0.95 35.96 -12.44
N ASP A 1014 0.75 37.24 -12.08
CA ASP A 1014 0.10 38.24 -12.93
C ASP A 1014 1.11 38.94 -13.85
N ILE A 1015 1.67 38.16 -14.78
CA ILE A 1015 2.66 38.64 -15.76
C ILE A 1015 1.93 39.37 -16.90
N SER A 1016 2.18 40.68 -17.03
CA SER A 1016 1.66 41.47 -18.15
C SER A 1016 2.41 41.18 -19.45
N GLU A 1017 1.78 41.37 -20.61
CA GLU A 1017 2.40 41.16 -21.93
C GLU A 1017 3.66 42.03 -22.14
N ALA A 1018 3.74 43.20 -21.49
CA ALA A 1018 4.90 44.08 -21.52
C ALA A 1018 6.07 43.60 -20.65
N ILE A 1019 5.80 42.79 -19.62
CA ILE A 1019 6.82 42.12 -18.79
C ILE A 1019 7.27 40.82 -19.47
N ALA A 1020 6.33 40.02 -19.99
CA ALA A 1020 6.61 38.76 -20.67
C ALA A 1020 7.48 38.89 -21.93
N LYS A 1021 7.52 40.09 -22.54
CA LYS A 1021 8.36 40.42 -23.70
C LYS A 1021 9.70 41.10 -23.33
N ARG A 1022 9.90 41.43 -22.05
CA ARG A 1022 11.08 42.17 -21.55
C ARG A 1022 12.24 41.22 -21.31
N LYS A 1023 13.45 41.63 -21.69
CA LYS A 1023 14.71 40.89 -21.51
C LYS A 1023 15.52 41.45 -20.34
N LYS A 1024 16.58 40.73 -19.94
CA LYS A 1024 17.54 41.19 -18.91
C LYS A 1024 18.13 42.54 -19.30
N GLU A 1025 18.58 42.66 -20.55
CA GLU A 1025 19.13 43.86 -21.17
C GLU A 1025 18.24 45.11 -21.00
N ASP A 1026 16.91 44.95 -21.03
CA ASP A 1026 15.96 46.06 -20.86
C ASP A 1026 15.88 46.58 -19.42
N THR A 1027 16.52 45.90 -18.47
CA THR A 1027 16.51 46.20 -17.03
C THR A 1027 17.88 46.54 -16.43
N GLU A 1028 18.96 46.34 -17.19
CA GLU A 1028 20.31 46.68 -16.73
C GLU A 1028 20.50 48.20 -16.58
N GLY A 1029 21.17 48.61 -15.49
CA GLY A 1029 21.41 50.02 -15.17
C GLY A 1029 20.19 50.82 -14.66
N LYS A 1030 19.04 50.18 -14.39
CA LYS A 1030 17.82 50.86 -13.91
C LYS A 1030 17.61 50.64 -12.42
N GLU A 1031 17.53 51.75 -11.67
CA GLU A 1031 17.25 51.74 -10.24
C GLU A 1031 15.86 51.15 -9.94
N GLY A 1032 15.76 50.29 -8.93
CA GLY A 1032 14.53 49.56 -8.60
C GLY A 1032 14.16 48.38 -9.52
N ALA A 1033 15.00 48.05 -10.52
CA ALA A 1033 14.81 46.87 -11.34
C ALA A 1033 15.26 45.58 -10.64
N SER A 1034 14.57 44.46 -10.90
CA SER A 1034 14.86 43.16 -10.28
C SER A 1034 14.32 41.99 -11.13
N ALA A 1035 14.86 40.80 -10.95
CA ALA A 1035 14.38 39.58 -11.59
C ALA A 1035 13.53 38.75 -10.62
N VAL A 1036 12.41 38.21 -11.10
CA VAL A 1036 11.63 37.20 -10.36
C VAL A 1036 11.78 35.86 -11.07
N TYR A 1037 12.17 34.86 -10.30
CA TYR A 1037 12.22 33.46 -10.70
C TYR A 1037 10.96 32.78 -10.17
N SER A 1038 10.31 31.96 -10.98
CA SER A 1038 9.11 31.24 -10.56
C SER A 1038 8.98 29.87 -11.21
N THR A 1039 8.31 28.95 -10.52
CA THR A 1039 8.01 27.60 -10.99
C THR A 1039 6.53 27.34 -10.74
N THR A 1040 5.80 27.07 -11.82
CA THR A 1040 4.34 26.87 -11.79
C THR A 1040 4.00 25.41 -11.99
N PHE A 1041 3.27 24.81 -11.05
CA PHE A 1041 2.75 23.45 -11.12
C PHE A 1041 1.24 23.47 -11.36
N TYR A 1042 0.70 22.39 -11.96
CA TYR A 1042 -0.72 22.29 -12.30
C TYR A 1042 -1.35 21.00 -11.77
N ILE A 1043 -2.60 21.09 -11.29
CA ILE A 1043 -3.43 19.93 -10.96
C ILE A 1043 -4.74 20.02 -11.74
N GLY A 1044 -5.01 19.07 -12.63
CA GLY A 1044 -6.28 18.97 -13.36
C GLY A 1044 -7.40 18.42 -12.49
N LEU A 1045 -8.58 19.05 -12.52
CA LEU A 1045 -9.71 18.68 -11.67
C LEU A 1045 -10.85 18.06 -12.50
N ALA A 1046 -11.22 16.81 -12.20
CA ALA A 1046 -12.49 16.24 -12.64
C ALA A 1046 -13.55 16.42 -11.56
N ILE A 1047 -14.55 17.25 -11.85
CA ILE A 1047 -15.70 17.52 -10.98
C ILE A 1047 -16.88 16.75 -11.57
N GLU A 1048 -17.73 16.16 -10.73
CA GLU A 1048 -18.88 15.39 -11.22
C GLU A 1048 -19.85 16.25 -12.05
N ALA A 1049 -20.69 15.56 -12.84
CA ALA A 1049 -21.87 16.18 -13.42
C ALA A 1049 -22.82 16.72 -12.32
N LYS A 1050 -23.61 17.74 -12.67
CA LYS A 1050 -24.70 18.19 -11.80
C LYS A 1050 -25.90 17.25 -11.97
N GLN A 1051 -26.38 16.65 -10.87
CA GLN A 1051 -27.56 15.79 -10.89
C GLN A 1051 -28.78 16.53 -11.46
N ALA A 1052 -29.61 15.82 -12.22
CA ALA A 1052 -30.82 16.38 -12.82
C ALA A 1052 -31.80 16.84 -11.74
N GLY A 1053 -32.36 18.05 -11.89
CA GLY A 1053 -33.30 18.65 -10.93
C GLY A 1053 -32.68 19.56 -9.86
N ALA A 1054 -31.37 19.48 -9.60
CA ALA A 1054 -30.75 20.34 -8.58
C ALA A 1054 -30.80 21.83 -8.97
N VAL A 1055 -31.34 22.70 -8.10
CA VAL A 1055 -31.44 24.16 -8.32
C VAL A 1055 -30.29 24.88 -7.60
N GLY A 1056 -29.83 26.01 -8.15
CA GLY A 1056 -28.77 26.84 -7.56
C GLY A 1056 -27.34 26.62 -8.10
N PRO A 1057 -26.38 27.47 -7.73
CA PRO A 1057 -25.00 27.43 -8.22
C PRO A 1057 -24.12 26.42 -7.45
N ARG A 1058 -23.51 25.45 -8.15
CA ARG A 1058 -22.53 24.52 -7.56
C ARG A 1058 -21.23 25.27 -7.26
N LYS A 1059 -20.96 25.53 -5.98
CA LYS A 1059 -19.64 26.00 -5.50
C LYS A 1059 -18.83 24.77 -5.08
N LEU A 1060 -17.78 24.44 -5.83
CA LEU A 1060 -16.72 23.55 -5.33
C LEU A 1060 -15.94 24.33 -4.27
N ASP A 1061 -15.95 23.89 -3.02
CA ASP A 1061 -15.06 24.44 -2.00
C ASP A 1061 -13.79 23.58 -1.86
N ILE A 1062 -12.65 24.26 -1.94
CA ILE A 1062 -11.30 23.71 -1.85
C ILE A 1062 -10.41 24.65 -1.00
N SER A 1063 -11.03 25.50 -0.17
CA SER A 1063 -10.33 26.40 0.74
C SER A 1063 -9.51 25.61 1.78
N TRP A 1064 -10.10 24.59 2.42
CA TRP A 1064 -9.38 23.71 3.36
C TRP A 1064 -8.11 23.07 2.76
N PRO A 1065 -8.19 22.25 1.68
CA PRO A 1065 -7.01 21.53 1.19
C PRO A 1065 -5.91 22.48 0.69
N THR A 1066 -6.28 23.60 0.06
CA THR A 1066 -5.29 24.59 -0.45
C THR A 1066 -4.69 25.45 0.67
N THR A 1067 -5.46 25.78 1.72
CA THR A 1067 -4.95 26.47 2.92
C THR A 1067 -4.01 25.58 3.71
N GLU A 1068 -4.38 24.32 3.96
CA GLU A 1068 -3.53 23.36 4.68
C GLU A 1068 -2.24 23.04 3.92
N PHE A 1069 -2.30 22.89 2.59
CA PHE A 1069 -1.10 22.81 1.76
C PHE A 1069 -0.22 24.07 1.88
N THR A 1070 -0.82 25.27 1.86
CA THR A 1070 -0.06 26.53 1.97
C THR A 1070 0.61 26.66 3.34
N LYS A 1071 -0.08 26.33 4.44
CA LYS A 1071 0.50 26.24 5.80
C LYS A 1071 1.64 25.22 5.83
N MET A 1072 1.42 24.02 5.29
CA MET A 1072 2.41 22.95 5.26
C MET A 1072 3.65 23.37 4.47
N VAL A 1073 3.51 24.01 3.30
CA VAL A 1073 4.64 24.51 2.52
C VAL A 1073 5.42 25.59 3.28
N LYS A 1074 4.74 26.51 3.97
CA LYS A 1074 5.37 27.53 4.81
C LYS A 1074 6.01 27.00 6.10
N SER A 1075 5.78 25.73 6.47
CA SER A 1075 6.41 25.10 7.65
C SER A 1075 7.85 24.63 7.39
N TRP A 1076 8.47 25.00 6.27
CA TRP A 1076 9.86 24.68 5.97
C TRP A 1076 10.81 25.57 6.78
N ASP A 1077 11.84 24.96 7.37
CA ASP A 1077 12.81 25.62 8.27
C ASP A 1077 13.56 26.79 7.62
N LYS A 1078 13.68 26.78 6.29
CA LYS A 1078 14.37 27.82 5.50
C LYS A 1078 13.40 28.77 4.80
N PHE A 1079 12.09 28.73 5.12
CA PHE A 1079 11.08 29.62 4.52
C PHE A 1079 11.24 31.07 5.01
N ASP A 1080 11.28 32.01 4.06
CA ASP A 1080 11.37 33.45 4.31
C ASP A 1080 10.27 34.18 3.54
N GLU A 1081 9.24 34.66 4.24
CA GLU A 1081 8.08 35.33 3.65
C GLU A 1081 8.44 36.66 2.95
N THR A 1082 9.62 37.23 3.20
CA THR A 1082 10.11 38.42 2.47
C THR A 1082 10.75 38.08 1.12
N LYS A 1083 11.19 36.82 0.94
CA LYS A 1083 11.93 36.36 -0.26
C LYS A 1083 11.22 35.25 -1.06
N MET A 1084 10.21 34.60 -0.48
CA MET A 1084 9.55 33.42 -1.03
C MET A 1084 8.03 33.60 -1.14
N GLY A 1085 7.52 33.58 -2.37
CA GLY A 1085 6.09 33.55 -2.68
C GLY A 1085 5.58 32.11 -2.86
N ILE A 1086 4.38 31.84 -2.33
CA ILE A 1086 3.58 30.65 -2.64
C ILE A 1086 2.13 31.07 -2.84
N PHE A 1087 1.56 30.75 -4.02
CA PHE A 1087 0.19 31.10 -4.37
C PHE A 1087 -0.53 29.91 -5.02
N VAL A 1088 -1.75 29.63 -4.55
CA VAL A 1088 -2.63 28.61 -5.15
C VAL A 1088 -3.84 29.30 -5.75
N ARG A 1089 -4.04 29.13 -7.07
CA ARG A 1089 -5.12 29.75 -7.85
C ARG A 1089 -5.97 28.67 -8.49
N HIS A 1090 -7.29 28.87 -8.58
CA HIS A 1090 -8.15 28.06 -9.43
C HIS A 1090 -8.32 28.76 -10.78
N ILE A 1091 -8.22 28.01 -11.88
CA ILE A 1091 -8.37 28.53 -13.24
C ILE A 1091 -9.23 27.61 -14.11
N LYS A 1092 -9.81 28.17 -15.17
CA LYS A 1092 -10.50 27.41 -16.24
C LYS A 1092 -9.49 27.06 -17.34
N SER A 1093 -9.76 26.02 -18.13
CA SER A 1093 -8.93 25.70 -19.32
C SER A 1093 -8.76 26.89 -20.28
N SER A 1094 -9.79 27.73 -20.43
CA SER A 1094 -9.71 28.98 -21.21
C SER A 1094 -8.73 30.03 -20.65
N ALA A 1095 -8.43 29.97 -19.36
CA ALA A 1095 -7.50 30.86 -18.66
C ALA A 1095 -6.08 30.27 -18.49
N LEU A 1096 -5.83 29.03 -18.95
CA LEU A 1096 -4.46 28.49 -19.00
C LEU A 1096 -3.54 29.45 -19.80
N PRO A 1097 -2.32 29.73 -19.32
CA PRO A 1097 -1.31 30.48 -20.06
C PRO A 1097 -0.94 29.79 -21.38
N ASP A 1098 -0.45 30.53 -22.36
CA ASP A 1098 -0.16 29.95 -23.67
C ASP A 1098 1.15 29.15 -23.71
N TYR A 1099 1.97 29.22 -22.65
CA TYR A 1099 3.23 28.49 -22.53
C TYR A 1099 3.09 27.01 -22.12
N VAL A 1100 1.89 26.53 -21.77
CA VAL A 1100 1.63 25.10 -21.46
C VAL A 1100 1.20 24.30 -22.68
N PHE A 1101 1.09 24.95 -23.84
CA PHE A 1101 0.69 24.38 -25.13
C PHE A 1101 1.85 24.50 -26.12
N ASP A 1102 1.93 23.58 -27.08
CA ASP A 1102 2.90 23.66 -28.16
C ASP A 1102 2.45 24.69 -29.22
N ALA A 1103 3.42 25.17 -30.02
CA ALA A 1103 3.17 26.18 -31.04
C ALA A 1103 2.18 25.68 -32.11
N GLY A 1104 0.91 26.10 -32.00
CA GLY A 1104 -0.17 25.76 -32.91
C GLY A 1104 -1.29 24.90 -32.31
N GLU A 1105 -1.13 24.34 -31.10
CA GLU A 1105 -2.19 23.54 -30.43
C GLU A 1105 -3.43 24.37 -30.05
N ARG A 1106 -3.31 25.71 -30.06
CA ARG A 1106 -4.34 26.64 -29.64
C ARG A 1106 -4.49 27.77 -30.66
N GLN A 1107 -5.72 28.01 -31.13
CA GLN A 1107 -5.97 29.19 -31.96
C GLN A 1107 -5.71 30.48 -31.16
N PRO A 1108 -5.15 31.54 -31.80
CA PRO A 1108 -4.81 32.78 -31.13
C PRO A 1108 -6.06 33.42 -30.52
N LYS A 1109 -5.95 33.83 -29.25
CA LYS A 1109 -7.03 34.51 -28.53
C LYS A 1109 -7.44 35.77 -29.32
N PRO A 1110 -8.70 35.91 -29.77
CA PRO A 1110 -9.12 37.10 -30.50
C PRO A 1110 -8.93 38.33 -29.62
N ALA A 1111 -8.29 39.37 -30.15
CA ALA A 1111 -7.90 40.55 -29.39
C ALA A 1111 -9.12 41.17 -28.69
N ILE A 1112 -9.11 41.20 -27.36
CA ILE A 1112 -10.20 41.74 -26.55
C ILE A 1112 -10.31 43.24 -26.85
N LYS A 1113 -11.32 43.62 -27.64
CA LYS A 1113 -11.67 45.02 -27.89
C LYS A 1113 -11.95 45.69 -26.54
N LYS A 1114 -11.00 46.51 -26.06
CA LYS A 1114 -11.12 47.24 -24.79
C LYS A 1114 -12.40 48.07 -24.82
N ARG A 1115 -13.37 47.72 -23.97
CA ARG A 1115 -14.57 48.53 -23.74
C ARG A 1115 -14.10 49.90 -23.20
N PRO A 1116 -14.49 51.04 -23.79
CA PRO A 1116 -13.94 52.33 -23.37
C PRO A 1116 -14.23 52.63 -21.90
N LYS A 1117 -13.22 53.13 -21.17
CA LYS A 1117 -13.47 53.86 -19.92
C LYS A 1117 -13.97 55.26 -20.29
N PRO A 1118 -15.06 55.78 -19.68
CA PRO A 1118 -15.42 57.19 -19.81
C PRO A 1118 -14.36 58.08 -19.16
N ALA A 1119 -14.04 59.20 -19.81
CA ALA A 1119 -13.12 60.21 -19.29
C ALA A 1119 -13.83 61.22 -18.35
N LYS A 1120 -13.05 61.97 -17.56
CA LYS A 1120 -13.51 63.11 -16.75
C LYS A 1120 -12.81 64.39 -17.21
N ALA A 1121 -13.58 65.41 -17.60
CA ALA A 1121 -13.29 66.86 -17.69
C ALA A 1121 -14.39 67.51 -18.55
N ALA A 1122 -14.92 68.72 -18.29
CA ALA A 1122 -14.77 69.64 -17.16
C ALA A 1122 -16.00 70.57 -17.04
N ASP A 1123 -16.12 71.27 -15.91
CA ASP A 1123 -16.83 72.54 -15.60
C ASP A 1123 -18.12 72.97 -16.33
N LYS A 1124 -19.19 73.24 -15.56
CA LYS A 1124 -19.46 74.61 -15.05
C LYS A 1124 -20.62 74.74 -14.03
N SER A 1125 -20.28 75.26 -12.85
CA SER A 1125 -21.00 76.25 -11.99
C SER A 1125 -22.55 76.27 -11.81
N ASN A 1126 -22.94 76.07 -10.54
CA ASN A 1126 -23.77 76.97 -9.70
C ASN A 1126 -25.31 76.86 -9.60
N ASN A 1127 -25.76 77.20 -8.37
CA ASN A 1127 -27.10 77.55 -7.86
C ASN A 1127 -28.11 76.39 -7.63
N VAL A 1128 -28.84 76.31 -6.50
CA VAL A 1128 -28.80 77.13 -5.25
C VAL A 1128 -29.33 76.31 -4.04
N SER A 1129 -28.99 76.73 -2.80
CA SER A 1129 -29.40 76.14 -1.50
C SER A 1129 -30.78 76.71 -1.02
N PRO A 1130 -31.35 76.47 0.19
CA PRO A 1130 -30.80 75.93 1.46
C PRO A 1130 -31.66 74.75 2.04
N ASP A 1131 -31.58 74.28 3.30
CA ASP A 1131 -30.90 74.76 4.52
C ASP A 1131 -30.41 73.63 5.47
N LEU A 1132 -29.84 74.04 6.60
CA LEU A 1132 -28.98 73.30 7.57
C LEU A 1132 -29.73 73.01 8.92
N PRO A 1133 -29.14 72.43 10.01
CA PRO A 1133 -27.71 72.30 10.34
C PRO A 1133 -27.19 70.96 10.91
N VAL A 1134 -25.89 70.96 11.23
CA VAL A 1134 -24.99 69.84 11.59
C VAL A 1134 -24.49 70.06 13.05
N SER A 1135 -24.12 69.06 13.85
CA SER A 1135 -22.68 68.69 14.03
C SER A 1135 -22.40 67.79 15.26
N LYS A 1136 -21.43 66.86 15.12
CA LYS A 1136 -20.10 66.90 15.79
C LYS A 1136 -19.21 65.68 15.48
N LYS A 1137 -17.94 65.75 15.92
CA LYS A 1137 -16.80 64.82 15.75
C LYS A 1137 -15.72 65.25 16.79
N PRO A 1138 -14.59 64.53 17.03
CA PRO A 1138 -14.21 63.15 16.66
C PRO A 1138 -13.50 62.36 17.83
N ARG A 1139 -12.77 61.29 17.46
CA ARG A 1139 -11.63 60.62 18.17
C ARG A 1139 -11.94 59.49 19.17
N SER A 1140 -10.87 58.85 19.67
CA SER A 1140 -10.77 57.40 19.90
C SER A 1140 -9.94 56.99 21.12
N SER A 1141 -10.31 55.91 21.83
CA SER A 1141 -9.43 55.18 22.76
C SER A 1141 -9.98 53.80 23.16
N TYR A 1142 -9.08 52.97 23.71
CA TYR A 1142 -9.20 51.67 24.40
C TYR A 1142 -10.44 51.45 25.31
N GLY A 1143 -10.67 50.19 25.72
CA GLY A 1143 -11.70 49.79 26.69
C GLY A 1143 -11.22 48.73 27.72
N ALA A 1144 -12.09 48.33 28.67
CA ALA A 1144 -11.84 47.25 29.63
C ALA A 1144 -13.13 46.62 30.26
N SER A 1145 -13.17 45.28 30.26
CA SER A 1145 -13.75 44.30 31.22
C SER A 1145 -14.88 44.62 32.24
N LEU A 1146 -15.87 43.68 32.30
CA LEU A 1146 -16.63 43.16 33.47
C LEU A 1146 -17.62 44.13 34.17
N SER A 1147 -18.77 43.72 34.73
CA SER A 1147 -19.49 42.42 34.90
C SER A 1147 -21.03 42.68 35.00
N GLU A 1148 -22.01 41.85 35.41
CA GLU A 1148 -22.14 40.58 36.18
C GLU A 1148 -23.28 39.65 35.62
N GLN A 1149 -24.10 39.04 36.49
CA GLN A 1149 -25.32 38.20 36.24
C GLN A 1149 -26.50 38.74 37.10
N PRO A 1150 -27.79 38.30 37.01
CA PRO A 1150 -28.37 37.03 36.50
C PRO A 1150 -29.49 37.28 35.41
N SER A 1151 -30.55 36.49 35.12
CA SER A 1151 -31.20 35.35 35.81
C SER A 1151 -32.02 34.39 34.91
N MET A 1152 -32.60 33.37 35.56
CA MET A 1152 -33.67 32.45 35.15
C MET A 1152 -35.07 33.14 35.06
N THR A 1153 -36.22 32.54 34.66
CA THR A 1153 -36.67 31.11 34.56
C THR A 1153 -37.97 30.93 33.70
N ILE A 1154 -38.40 29.67 33.43
CA ILE A 1154 -39.81 29.16 33.32
C ILE A 1154 -40.70 29.66 32.14
N SER A 1155 -40.89 28.84 31.07
CA SER A 1155 -42.07 27.94 30.79
C SER A 1155 -43.21 28.60 29.97
N HIS A 1156 -44.25 27.95 29.42
CA HIS A 1156 -44.73 26.55 29.44
C HIS A 1156 -45.49 26.18 28.13
N VAL A 1157 -45.32 24.94 27.66
CA VAL A 1157 -46.31 23.97 27.09
C VAL A 1157 -47.68 24.45 26.53
N ILE A 1158 -48.03 23.95 25.33
CA ILE A 1158 -49.24 23.16 24.94
C ILE A 1158 -49.01 22.66 23.48
N LYS A 1159 -48.94 21.35 23.18
CA LYS A 1159 -50.01 20.38 22.80
C LYS A 1159 -50.96 20.85 21.67
N ALA A 1160 -51.55 20.01 20.81
CA ALA A 1160 -51.19 18.73 20.17
C ALA A 1160 -52.38 18.31 19.26
N ALA A 1161 -52.09 17.76 18.06
CA ALA A 1161 -52.91 16.89 17.19
C ALA A 1161 -54.43 17.15 16.93
N GLY A 1162 -54.85 16.98 15.67
CA GLY A 1162 -56.26 16.89 15.26
C GLY A 1162 -56.43 16.80 13.74
N ASP A 1163 -56.96 15.66 13.30
CA ASP A 1163 -57.43 15.19 11.96
C ASP A 1163 -57.82 16.23 10.89
N GLY A 1164 -57.78 15.98 9.57
CA GLY A 1164 -57.44 14.76 8.83
C GLY A 1164 -58.57 14.26 7.91
N PHE A 1165 -58.45 14.42 6.57
CA PHE A 1165 -59.08 13.55 5.56
C PHE A 1165 -58.47 13.73 4.15
N SER A 1166 -58.88 12.89 3.19
CA SER A 1166 -58.27 12.72 1.86
C SER A 1166 -59.00 13.42 0.70
N SER A 1167 -58.30 13.58 -0.43
CA SER A 1167 -58.84 13.22 -1.77
C SER A 1167 -57.72 13.23 -2.83
N SER A 1168 -57.95 12.54 -3.94
CA SER A 1168 -57.00 12.32 -5.03
C SER A 1168 -57.43 13.03 -6.32
N ALA A 1169 -56.46 13.51 -7.10
CA ALA A 1169 -56.66 13.91 -8.49
C ALA A 1169 -55.39 13.63 -9.31
N ALA A 1170 -55.55 13.02 -10.48
CA ALA A 1170 -54.46 12.74 -11.41
C ALA A 1170 -54.47 13.75 -12.57
N LEU A 1171 -53.29 14.08 -13.12
CA LEU A 1171 -53.15 14.85 -14.35
C LEU A 1171 -52.12 14.21 -15.27
N THR A 1172 -52.48 14.06 -16.55
CA THR A 1172 -51.67 13.47 -17.61
C THR A 1172 -50.74 14.49 -18.27
N PRO A 1173 -49.59 14.07 -18.84
CA PRO A 1173 -48.57 14.98 -19.36
C PRO A 1173 -48.91 15.59 -20.73
N VAL A 1174 -48.38 16.78 -21.01
CA VAL A 1174 -48.46 17.49 -22.29
C VAL A 1174 -47.10 17.43 -23.01
N ALA A 1175 -47.11 17.20 -24.32
CA ALA A 1175 -45.91 17.03 -25.14
C ALA A 1175 -45.39 18.35 -25.75
N PRO A 1176 -44.05 18.56 -25.84
CA PRO A 1176 -43.45 19.67 -26.58
C PRO A 1176 -42.84 19.24 -27.95
N THR A 1177 -43.01 20.09 -28.97
CA THR A 1177 -42.35 19.98 -30.29
C THR A 1177 -40.94 20.62 -30.30
N PRO A 1178 -40.06 20.29 -31.27
CA PRO A 1178 -38.61 20.46 -31.13
C PRO A 1178 -38.03 21.80 -31.61
N MET A 1179 -36.86 22.17 -31.08
CA MET A 1179 -35.95 23.14 -31.70
C MET A 1179 -34.47 22.68 -31.61
N ASN A 1180 -33.83 22.64 -32.78
CA ASN A 1180 -32.39 22.68 -33.11
C ASN A 1180 -31.38 22.40 -31.98
N THR A 1181 -30.82 21.19 -31.96
CA THR A 1181 -29.59 20.86 -31.23
C THR A 1181 -28.36 21.01 -32.12
N TYR A 1182 -27.33 21.71 -31.63
CA TYR A 1182 -25.97 21.57 -32.17
C TYR A 1182 -25.37 20.25 -31.66
N THR A 1183 -24.89 19.40 -32.58
CA THR A 1183 -24.34 18.08 -32.25
C THR A 1183 -22.94 18.16 -31.66
N ALA A 1184 -22.79 17.76 -30.39
CA ALA A 1184 -21.51 17.32 -29.84
C ALA A 1184 -21.23 15.87 -30.29
N PRO A 1185 -19.96 15.43 -30.43
CA PRO A 1185 -19.66 14.05 -30.81
C PRO A 1185 -20.16 13.04 -29.77
N SER A 1186 -20.87 12.00 -30.22
CA SER A 1186 -21.36 10.95 -29.34
C SER A 1186 -20.21 10.09 -28.80
N MET A 1187 -20.03 10.05 -27.47
CA MET A 1187 -19.38 8.91 -26.85
C MET A 1187 -20.24 7.66 -27.12
N LYS A 1188 -19.63 6.60 -27.66
CA LYS A 1188 -20.31 5.31 -27.85
C LYS A 1188 -20.68 4.71 -26.50
N ASN A 1189 -21.75 3.91 -26.46
CA ASN A 1189 -22.15 3.19 -25.26
C ASN A 1189 -20.99 2.34 -24.71
N ALA A 1190 -20.77 2.41 -23.40
CA ALA A 1190 -19.73 1.62 -22.73
C ALA A 1190 -20.00 0.10 -22.72
N ALA A 1191 -21.20 -0.33 -23.15
CA ALA A 1191 -21.62 -1.73 -23.21
C ALA A 1191 -21.00 -2.53 -24.38
N ASP A 1192 -20.55 -1.86 -25.46
CA ASP A 1192 -20.06 -2.53 -26.68
C ASP A 1192 -18.53 -2.76 -26.69
N VAL A 1193 -17.82 -2.38 -25.63
CA VAL A 1193 -16.36 -2.54 -25.53
C VAL A 1193 -16.04 -3.82 -24.77
N LYS A 1194 -15.70 -4.89 -25.51
CA LYS A 1194 -15.06 -6.08 -24.93
C LYS A 1194 -13.80 -5.67 -24.16
N SER A 1195 -13.59 -6.22 -22.98
CA SER A 1195 -12.31 -6.07 -22.26
C SER A 1195 -11.16 -6.64 -23.08
N PRO A 1196 -9.94 -6.07 -23.01
CA PRO A 1196 -8.76 -6.71 -23.56
C PRO A 1196 -8.57 -8.10 -22.94
N HIS A 1197 -8.24 -9.10 -23.76
CA HIS A 1197 -8.02 -10.48 -23.32
C HIS A 1197 -6.61 -10.93 -23.70
N LEU A 1198 -6.03 -11.88 -22.94
CA LEU A 1198 -4.81 -12.55 -23.35
C LEU A 1198 -5.10 -13.44 -24.57
N PRO A 1199 -4.22 -13.46 -25.60
CA PRO A 1199 -4.55 -14.00 -26.93
C PRO A 1199 -4.78 -15.52 -26.97
N PHE A 1200 -4.39 -16.25 -25.92
CA PHE A 1200 -4.64 -17.70 -25.79
C PHE A 1200 -5.75 -18.03 -24.76
N GLY A 1201 -6.50 -17.03 -24.28
CA GLY A 1201 -7.53 -17.22 -23.24
C GLY A 1201 -6.97 -17.42 -21.83
N GLU A 1202 -5.68 -17.14 -21.63
CA GLU A 1202 -4.96 -17.24 -20.35
C GLU A 1202 -5.58 -16.36 -19.26
N ASN A 1203 -5.57 -16.82 -18.01
CA ASN A 1203 -6.15 -16.10 -16.87
C ASN A 1203 -5.08 -15.31 -16.10
N VAL A 1204 -5.25 -13.99 -15.97
CA VAL A 1204 -4.33 -13.10 -15.25
C VAL A 1204 -4.22 -13.41 -13.75
N ALA A 1205 -5.19 -14.11 -13.15
CA ALA A 1205 -5.09 -14.59 -11.76
C ALA A 1205 -3.90 -15.53 -11.50
N VAL A 1206 -3.32 -16.14 -12.54
CA VAL A 1206 -2.06 -16.91 -12.43
C VAL A 1206 -0.85 -15.97 -12.18
N ALA A 1207 -0.90 -14.72 -12.67
CA ALA A 1207 0.17 -13.73 -12.49
C ALA A 1207 0.33 -13.26 -11.03
N THR A 1208 -0.77 -13.27 -10.27
CA THR A 1208 -0.84 -12.82 -8.87
C THR A 1208 -0.65 -13.95 -7.86
N GLY A 1209 -0.54 -15.20 -8.31
CA GLY A 1209 -0.25 -16.36 -7.45
C GLY A 1209 -1.47 -16.95 -6.73
N ALA A 1210 -2.69 -16.58 -7.12
CA ALA A 1210 -3.94 -17.04 -6.50
C ALA A 1210 -4.32 -18.50 -6.83
N VAL A 1211 -3.34 -19.39 -7.03
CA VAL A 1211 -3.54 -20.79 -7.41
C VAL A 1211 -2.84 -21.72 -6.40
N GLY A 1212 -3.52 -21.94 -5.28
CA GLY A 1212 -3.36 -23.10 -4.40
C GLY A 1212 -2.07 -23.21 -3.59
N GLN A 1213 -2.09 -22.67 -2.37
CA GLN A 1213 -1.54 -23.33 -1.18
C GLN A 1213 -2.21 -22.82 0.09
#